data_AF-A0A923Z022-F1
#
_entry.id   AF-A0A923Z022-F1
#
_cell.length_a   1.000
_cell.length_b   1.000
_cell.length_c   1.000
_cell.angle_alpha   90.00
_cell.angle_beta   90.00
_cell.angle_gamma   90.00
#
_symmetry.space_group_name_H-M   'P 1'
#
loop_
_entity.id
_entity.type
_entity.pdbx_description
1 polymer ?
#
loop_
_entity_poly.entity_id
_entity_poly.type
_entity_poly.pdbx_seq_one_letter_code
_entity_poly.pdbx_strand_id
1 'polypeptide(L)'
;MTRRAILPTCRRGTGAAVLVLLLVTPVVGLASAPATPEEQGRYITHLLLHEVGSENYAVQRTATGFILTVTSTLQDRGSVRARTITLETAKDITPVFLETKRKGSAPGDAWRSRVGTSSATIEEGAISRTAPKPPVAFVGFQEMPAALQMMMMRYWSLHHQPRELPMLRADPTAPPVEIRRVGTDTLALPGGRRAVLTRYTVANLLFGREIVWMDDRGRLAALMTFAGGLPVEQVLEEYRSTFRQLVDSGVRQEMANLDDLGRQVRPEAMGTFAIVGARLIDGTGAAPIADSAVIVSEGKIVTVGAHATVALPRGIRVVHAEGQTLLPGLWEMHIHYSGVEFGPALLSAGITTARDLGGEFEFLTTLRRKLNGAGALGPRLLLAGLIDSGGPLAFGEVDVETTAEGVAAVDRYADAGFEQIKVYDQIQPDVLKAIAAEAHRRGLTVTGHVPVAVDTFGGIADGMDQINHLQYVTREMPKEPDGRVNLTSDRAKRMIALLKERQIVVDPTDSWGEMASHPRGVSATSFEPGIAAAPFTLRYKYESLGAQAEELAWRKQTATNGQVIGALYAAGVPIVAGSDTGLVGYGLDRELELYVAAGMTPIAAIQTATLGAARAMKLDKDSGSVEVGKRADLILVDGNPLTN
;
A
#
# COMPACT_ATOMS: atom_id res chain seq x y z
N MET A 1 16.52 60.54 21.61
CA MET A 1 16.25 61.91 22.08
C MET A 1 14.94 61.93 22.85
N THR A 2 14.99 62.48 24.05
CA THR A 2 13.94 62.70 25.05
C THR A 2 12.78 63.59 24.60
N ARG A 3 11.55 63.38 25.10
CA ARG A 3 10.83 64.24 26.09
C ARG A 3 9.31 63.99 26.16
N ARG A 4 8.78 64.00 27.40
CA ARG A 4 7.38 64.27 27.85
C ARG A 4 6.96 65.70 27.42
N ALA A 5 5.73 66.24 27.47
CA ALA A 5 4.44 66.09 28.19
C ALA A 5 3.38 66.91 27.38
N ILE A 6 2.05 66.88 27.60
CA ILE A 6 1.27 67.80 28.49
C ILE A 6 -0.26 67.47 28.33
N LEU A 7 -1.01 67.62 29.44
CA LEU A 7 -2.47 67.55 29.77
C LEU A 7 -3.38 68.61 29.06
N PRO A 8 -4.67 68.90 29.44
CA PRO A 8 -5.79 68.17 30.09
C PRO A 8 -7.16 68.40 29.37
N THR A 9 -8.28 67.82 29.86
CA THR A 9 -9.45 68.58 30.39
C THR A 9 -10.60 67.66 30.82
N CYS A 10 -11.19 68.03 31.95
CA CYS A 10 -12.33 67.39 32.60
C CYS A 10 -13.54 68.32 32.47
N ARG A 11 -14.72 67.81 32.08
CA ARG A 11 -16.01 68.48 32.34
C ARG A 11 -17.05 67.42 32.72
N ARG A 12 -17.55 67.56 33.96
CA ARG A 12 -18.76 66.91 34.47
C ARG A 12 -19.98 67.63 33.90
N GLY A 13 -20.99 66.86 33.49
CA GLY A 13 -22.34 67.33 33.18
C GLY A 13 -23.32 66.19 33.43
N THR A 14 -24.18 66.39 34.43
CA THR A 14 -25.23 65.48 34.92
C THR A 14 -26.40 65.36 33.95
N GLY A 15 -26.89 64.14 33.72
CA GLY A 15 -28.16 63.87 33.03
C GLY A 15 -28.65 62.45 33.36
N ALA A 16 -29.84 62.35 33.94
CA ALA A 16 -30.43 61.15 34.51
C ALA A 16 -30.72 60.05 33.47
N ALA A 17 -30.50 58.79 33.83
CA ALA A 17 -30.95 57.62 33.08
C ALA A 17 -31.80 56.71 33.98
N VAL A 18 -33.02 56.46 33.53
CA VAL A 18 -34.01 55.56 34.13
C VAL A 18 -33.51 54.12 34.04
N LEU A 19 -33.40 53.44 35.18
CA LEU A 19 -33.02 52.03 35.27
C LEU A 19 -34.28 51.16 35.14
N VAL A 20 -34.46 50.50 33.99
CA VAL A 20 -35.47 49.44 33.83
C VAL A 20 -34.90 48.16 34.44
N LEU A 21 -35.51 47.72 35.54
CA LEU A 21 -35.17 46.47 36.23
C LEU A 21 -35.83 45.29 35.49
N LEU A 22 -35.09 44.60 34.64
CA LEU A 22 -35.51 43.32 34.06
C LEU A 22 -35.12 42.20 35.04
N LEU A 23 -36.13 41.65 35.74
CA LEU A 23 -36.02 40.40 36.50
C LEU A 23 -35.82 39.24 35.51
N VAL A 24 -34.58 38.80 35.36
CA VAL A 24 -34.25 37.55 34.68
C VAL A 24 -34.25 36.44 35.73
N THR A 25 -35.29 35.60 35.71
CA THR A 25 -35.30 34.34 36.45
C THR A 25 -34.33 33.36 35.76
N PRO A 26 -33.40 32.73 36.48
CA PRO A 26 -32.57 31.68 35.89
C PRO A 26 -33.43 30.43 35.71
N VAL A 27 -33.77 30.11 34.47
CA VAL A 27 -34.21 28.75 34.12
C VAL A 27 -32.97 27.87 34.22
N VAL A 28 -32.81 27.21 35.37
CA VAL A 28 -31.88 26.08 35.50
C VAL A 28 -32.48 24.94 34.69
N GLY A 29 -32.12 24.87 33.42
CA GLY A 29 -32.32 23.66 32.63
C GLY A 29 -31.54 22.55 33.31
N LEU A 30 -32.25 21.57 33.88
CA LEU A 30 -31.67 20.28 34.24
C LEU A 30 -31.09 19.69 32.95
N ALA A 31 -29.79 19.83 32.73
CA ALA A 31 -29.08 19.03 31.76
C ALA A 31 -29.25 17.58 32.22
N SER A 32 -30.07 16.82 31.50
CA SER A 32 -30.17 15.37 31.69
C SER A 32 -28.75 14.81 31.60
N ALA A 33 -28.32 14.04 32.60
CA ALA A 33 -27.09 13.28 32.51
C ALA A 33 -27.08 12.53 31.16
N PRO A 34 -25.95 12.51 30.42
CA PRO A 34 -25.90 11.78 29.15
C PRO A 34 -26.34 10.34 29.42
N ALA A 35 -27.33 9.88 28.66
CA ALA A 35 -27.83 8.52 28.81
C ALA A 35 -26.66 7.54 28.68
N THR A 36 -26.53 6.61 29.62
CA THR A 36 -25.50 5.57 29.55
C THR A 36 -25.64 4.84 28.22
N PRO A 37 -24.57 4.74 27.42
CA PRO A 37 -24.65 4.05 26.14
C PRO A 37 -25.06 2.59 26.35
N GLU A 38 -25.83 2.05 25.40
CA GLU A 38 -26.23 0.65 25.41
C GLU A 38 -25.01 -0.27 25.24
N GLU A 39 -24.05 0.19 24.43
CA GLU A 39 -22.79 -0.50 24.20
C GLU A 39 -21.67 0.53 24.01
N GLN A 40 -20.47 0.24 24.51
CA GLN A 40 -19.27 1.02 24.21
C GLN A 40 -18.05 0.10 24.17
N GLY A 41 -17.01 0.50 23.46
CA GLY A 41 -15.77 -0.26 23.36
C GLY A 41 -14.62 0.53 22.79
N ARG A 42 -13.45 -0.09 22.81
CA ARG A 42 -12.20 0.45 22.26
C ARG A 42 -11.53 -0.60 21.38
N TYR A 43 -11.25 -0.25 20.14
CA TYR A 43 -10.37 -1.02 19.26
C TYR A 43 -8.96 -0.47 19.33
N ILE A 44 -7.97 -1.35 19.40
CA ILE A 44 -6.56 -1.04 19.14
C ILE A 44 -6.34 -1.16 17.65
N THR A 45 -5.71 -0.15 17.03
CA THR A 45 -5.35 -0.17 15.63
C THR A 45 -3.86 -0.43 15.48
N HIS A 46 -3.54 -1.38 14.61
CA HIS A 46 -2.19 -1.71 14.19
C HIS A 46 -2.04 -1.40 12.69
N LEU A 47 -0.81 -1.06 12.31
CA LEU A 47 -0.37 -0.91 10.93
C LEU A 47 0.88 -1.78 10.80
N LEU A 48 0.88 -2.77 9.91
CA LEU A 48 1.94 -3.78 9.86
C LEU A 48 2.20 -4.43 11.23
N LEU A 49 1.13 -4.79 11.95
CA LEU A 49 1.18 -5.33 13.32
C LEU A 49 1.80 -4.42 14.39
N HIS A 50 2.21 -3.19 14.06
CA HIS A 50 2.68 -2.17 15.00
C HIS A 50 1.51 -1.34 15.52
N GLU A 51 1.39 -1.18 16.84
CA GLU A 51 0.30 -0.39 17.43
C GLU A 51 0.45 1.10 17.10
N VAL A 52 -0.45 1.63 16.27
CA VAL A 52 -0.43 3.02 15.81
C VAL A 52 -1.55 3.86 16.41
N GLY A 53 -2.50 3.27 17.11
CA GLY A 53 -3.58 4.05 17.71
C GLY A 53 -4.78 3.27 18.18
N SER A 54 -5.92 3.96 18.25
CA SER A 54 -7.16 3.35 18.70
C SER A 54 -8.41 4.06 18.19
N GLU A 55 -9.52 3.36 18.30
CA GLU A 55 -10.87 3.79 17.99
C GLU A 55 -11.78 3.52 19.19
N ASN A 56 -12.36 4.56 19.78
CA ASN A 56 -13.36 4.44 20.84
C ASN A 56 -14.74 4.64 20.24
N TYR A 57 -15.69 3.77 20.58
CA TYR A 57 -17.06 3.86 20.09
C TYR A 57 -18.09 3.77 21.22
N ALA A 58 -19.26 4.35 20.98
CA ALA A 58 -20.45 4.20 21.80
C ALA A 58 -21.69 4.09 20.91
N VAL A 59 -22.56 3.12 21.21
CA VAL A 59 -23.88 2.95 20.60
C VAL A 59 -24.94 3.34 21.63
N GLN A 60 -25.73 4.34 21.29
CA GLN A 60 -26.82 4.85 22.12
C GLN A 60 -28.16 4.50 21.49
N ARG A 61 -29.07 3.97 22.29
CA ARG A 61 -30.46 3.79 21.89
C ARG A 61 -31.21 5.11 21.94
N THR A 62 -31.98 5.39 20.90
CA THR A 62 -32.89 6.53 20.85
C THR A 62 -34.34 6.06 20.71
N ALA A 63 -35.29 7.00 20.75
CA ALA A 63 -36.70 6.68 20.51
C ALA A 63 -36.94 6.11 19.09
N THR A 64 -36.12 6.53 18.12
CA THR A 64 -36.28 6.23 16.68
C THR A 64 -35.31 5.16 16.17
N GLY A 65 -34.26 4.82 16.91
CA GLY A 65 -33.30 3.78 16.54
C GLY A 65 -32.02 3.84 17.36
N PHE A 66 -30.86 3.98 16.69
CA PHE A 66 -29.55 3.99 17.32
C PHE A 66 -28.66 5.13 16.80
N ILE A 67 -27.77 5.60 17.65
CA ILE A 67 -26.68 6.51 17.28
C ILE A 67 -25.36 5.84 17.67
N LEU A 68 -24.53 5.55 16.67
CA LEU A 68 -23.13 5.20 16.86
C LEU A 68 -22.31 6.49 16.82
N THR A 69 -21.46 6.70 17.83
CA THR A 69 -20.42 7.73 17.83
C THR A 69 -19.06 7.06 17.94
N VAL A 70 -18.12 7.48 17.10
CA VAL A 70 -16.75 6.98 17.05
C VAL A 70 -15.78 8.13 17.16
N THR A 71 -14.70 7.94 17.91
CA THR A 71 -13.52 8.81 17.93
C THR A 71 -12.28 7.96 17.72
N SER A 72 -11.49 8.27 16.69
CA SER A 72 -10.24 7.56 16.41
C SER A 72 -9.05 8.49 16.43
N THR A 73 -7.89 7.95 16.80
CA THR A 73 -6.59 8.61 16.72
C THR A 73 -5.59 7.58 16.21
N LEU A 74 -4.85 7.95 15.16
CA LEU A 74 -3.78 7.18 14.54
C LEU A 74 -2.52 8.04 14.51
N GLN A 75 -1.39 7.42 14.82
CA GLN A 75 -0.06 7.98 14.77
C GLN A 75 0.83 7.09 13.92
N ASP A 76 1.27 7.61 12.77
CA ASP A 76 2.15 6.91 11.84
C ASP A 76 3.34 7.83 11.52
N ARG A 77 4.55 7.40 11.89
CA ARG A 77 5.82 8.14 11.68
C ARG A 77 5.71 9.62 12.05
N GLY A 78 5.20 9.90 13.25
CA GLY A 78 4.98 11.25 13.79
C GLY A 78 3.73 11.98 13.27
N SER A 79 3.07 11.47 12.23
CA SER A 79 1.83 12.05 11.70
C SER A 79 0.64 11.60 12.54
N VAL A 80 -0.03 12.55 13.20
CA VAL A 80 -1.24 12.28 13.98
C VAL A 80 -2.50 12.63 13.18
N ARG A 81 -3.37 11.63 13.02
CA ARG A 81 -4.68 11.77 12.37
C ARG A 81 -5.76 11.40 13.37
N ALA A 82 -6.70 12.32 13.60
CA ALA A 82 -7.85 12.06 14.46
C ALA A 82 -9.14 12.31 13.69
N ARG A 83 -10.14 11.44 13.89
CA ARG A 83 -11.44 11.52 13.22
C ARG A 83 -12.60 11.28 14.19
N THR A 84 -13.75 11.80 13.83
CA THR A 84 -15.03 11.56 14.50
C THR A 84 -16.03 11.03 13.47
N ILE A 85 -16.80 10.01 13.84
CA ILE A 85 -17.86 9.45 12.99
C ILE A 85 -19.15 9.37 13.78
N THR A 86 -20.25 9.76 13.14
CA THR A 86 -21.60 9.62 13.68
C THR A 86 -22.44 8.88 12.65
N LEU A 87 -23.02 7.74 13.05
CA LEU A 87 -24.02 7.02 12.27
C LEU A 87 -25.33 7.01 13.05
N GLU A 88 -26.39 7.51 12.43
CA GLU A 88 -27.75 7.41 12.94
C GLU A 88 -28.52 6.37 12.13
N THR A 89 -29.27 5.52 12.82
CA THR A 89 -30.06 4.45 12.21
C THR A 89 -31.49 4.42 12.75
N ALA A 90 -32.39 3.79 12.02
CA ALA A 90 -33.68 3.32 12.53
C ALA A 90 -33.49 2.10 13.47
N LYS A 91 -34.59 1.63 14.06
CA LYS A 91 -34.60 0.49 15.01
C LYS A 91 -34.13 -0.83 14.40
N ASP A 92 -34.28 -1.01 13.09
CA ASP A 92 -33.81 -2.15 12.32
C ASP A 92 -32.38 -1.93 11.78
N ILE A 93 -31.66 -0.92 12.27
CA ILE A 93 -30.31 -0.52 11.87
C ILE A 93 -30.25 0.06 10.44
N THR A 94 -31.40 0.30 9.78
CA THR A 94 -31.40 1.02 8.49
C THR A 94 -30.76 2.41 8.66
N PRO A 95 -29.69 2.74 7.91
CA PRO A 95 -29.03 4.03 8.04
C PRO A 95 -29.93 5.19 7.66
N VAL A 96 -29.87 6.26 8.44
CA VAL A 96 -30.57 7.53 8.21
C VAL A 96 -29.57 8.65 7.95
N PHE A 97 -28.45 8.65 8.68
CA PHE A 97 -27.41 9.65 8.54
C PHE A 97 -26.03 9.05 8.83
N LEU A 98 -25.03 9.42 8.05
CA LEU A 98 -23.62 9.15 8.35
C LEU A 98 -22.84 10.45 8.17
N GLU A 99 -22.00 10.79 9.14
CA GLU A 99 -20.99 11.84 9.01
C GLU A 99 -19.62 11.31 9.42
N THR A 100 -18.59 11.62 8.64
CA THR A 100 -17.19 11.41 9.00
C THR A 100 -16.46 12.75 8.90
N LYS A 101 -15.77 13.13 9.97
CA LYS A 101 -15.07 14.43 10.05
C LYS A 101 -13.67 14.26 10.63
N ARG A 102 -12.68 14.97 10.05
CA ARG A 102 -11.36 15.10 10.64
C ARG A 102 -11.41 16.05 11.84
N LYS A 103 -10.78 15.68 12.95
CA LYS A 103 -10.72 16.54 14.14
C LYS A 103 -10.05 17.86 13.79
N GLY A 104 -10.72 18.98 14.09
CA GLY A 104 -10.23 20.33 13.80
C GLY A 104 -10.45 20.83 12.37
N SER A 105 -11.10 20.06 11.48
CA SER A 105 -11.41 20.52 10.12
C SER A 105 -12.63 21.45 10.07
N ALA A 106 -12.73 22.24 9.00
CA ALA A 106 -13.87 23.11 8.77
C ALA A 106 -15.14 22.27 8.58
N PRO A 107 -16.35 22.80 8.87
CA PRO A 107 -17.60 22.07 8.66
C PRO A 107 -17.82 21.56 7.23
N GLY A 108 -17.25 22.22 6.22
CA GLY A 108 -17.30 21.80 4.82
C GLY A 108 -16.41 20.61 4.45
N ASP A 109 -15.49 20.19 5.34
CA ASP A 109 -14.53 19.12 5.08
C ASP A 109 -15.01 17.74 5.57
N ALA A 110 -16.28 17.62 5.97
CA ALA A 110 -16.86 16.37 6.44
C ALA A 110 -17.56 15.63 5.30
N TRP A 111 -17.43 14.31 5.29
CA TRP A 111 -18.19 13.45 4.39
C TRP A 111 -19.54 13.12 5.02
N ARG A 112 -20.62 13.18 4.24
CA ARG A 112 -21.99 13.00 4.72
C ARG A 112 -22.81 12.11 3.81
N SER A 113 -23.69 11.33 4.41
CA SER A 113 -24.79 10.68 3.71
C SER A 113 -26.08 10.93 4.48
N ARG A 114 -27.10 11.46 3.80
CA ARG A 114 -28.46 11.63 4.33
C ARG A 114 -29.38 10.72 3.56
N VAL A 115 -30.03 9.79 4.25
CA VAL A 115 -30.84 8.74 3.65
C VAL A 115 -32.31 9.02 3.93
N GLY A 116 -33.06 9.33 2.87
CA GLY A 116 -34.51 9.46 2.90
C GLY A 116 -35.22 8.16 2.56
N THR A 117 -36.53 8.23 2.34
CA THR A 117 -37.36 7.04 2.07
C THR A 117 -37.01 6.36 0.74
N SER A 118 -36.81 7.14 -0.32
CA SER A 118 -36.59 6.64 -1.70
C SER A 118 -35.26 7.07 -2.31
N SER A 119 -34.52 7.97 -1.66
CA SER A 119 -33.24 8.50 -2.15
C SER A 119 -32.29 8.81 -1.02
N ALA A 120 -31.01 8.96 -1.34
CA ALA A 120 -29.98 9.42 -0.42
C ALA A 120 -29.11 10.50 -1.07
N THR A 121 -28.75 11.52 -0.31
CA THR A 121 -27.75 12.52 -0.70
C THR A 121 -26.41 12.14 -0.10
N ILE A 122 -25.36 12.09 -0.93
CA ILE A 122 -24.01 11.63 -0.58
C ILE A 122 -23.03 12.76 -0.92
N GLU A 123 -22.21 13.14 0.05
CA GLU A 123 -21.17 14.17 0.00
C GLU A 123 -19.85 13.51 0.42
N GLU A 124 -18.91 13.32 -0.50
CA GLU A 124 -17.62 12.65 -0.26
C GLU A 124 -16.51 13.37 -1.03
N GLY A 125 -15.62 14.06 -0.31
CA GLY A 125 -14.65 14.97 -0.92
C GLY A 125 -15.34 16.09 -1.71
N ALA A 126 -14.93 16.29 -2.96
CA ALA A 126 -15.55 17.27 -3.87
C ALA A 126 -16.84 16.76 -4.53
N ILE A 127 -17.22 15.49 -4.31
CA ILE A 127 -18.38 14.88 -4.97
C ILE A 127 -19.62 15.08 -4.10
N SER A 128 -20.68 15.64 -4.69
CA SER A 128 -22.02 15.69 -4.11
C SER A 128 -23.03 15.12 -5.09
N ARG A 129 -23.79 14.11 -4.68
CA ARG A 129 -24.79 13.46 -5.53
C ARG A 129 -26.03 13.02 -4.77
N THR A 130 -27.14 12.90 -5.48
CA THR A 130 -28.34 12.21 -4.98
C THR A 130 -28.52 10.89 -5.73
N ALA A 131 -28.74 9.81 -4.99
CA ALA A 131 -28.89 8.45 -5.50
C ALA A 131 -30.26 7.88 -5.13
N PRO A 132 -30.88 7.01 -5.95
CA PRO A 132 -32.00 6.20 -5.49
C PRO A 132 -31.56 5.27 -4.36
N LYS A 133 -32.43 5.05 -3.37
CA LYS A 133 -32.19 4.13 -2.25
C LYS A 133 -32.83 2.77 -2.54
N PRO A 134 -32.05 1.69 -2.69
CA PRO A 134 -32.61 0.34 -2.73
C PRO A 134 -33.34 -0.02 -1.43
N PRO A 135 -34.19 -1.07 -1.44
CA PRO A 135 -34.87 -1.54 -0.24
C PRO A 135 -33.89 -1.87 0.89
N VAL A 136 -32.82 -2.61 0.56
CA VAL A 136 -31.71 -2.95 1.45
C VAL A 136 -30.45 -2.30 0.91
N ALA A 137 -29.88 -1.39 1.69
CA ALA A 137 -28.64 -0.69 1.35
C ALA A 137 -28.01 -0.13 2.63
N PHE A 138 -26.69 -0.06 2.65
CA PHE A 138 -25.94 0.53 3.74
C PHE A 138 -25.17 1.77 3.27
N VAL A 139 -24.71 2.60 4.21
CA VAL A 139 -23.91 3.81 3.94
C VAL A 139 -22.44 3.55 4.24
N GLY A 140 -21.54 4.17 3.51
CA GLY A 140 -20.10 4.04 3.74
C GLY A 140 -19.29 4.94 2.81
N PHE A 141 -18.04 5.17 3.18
CA PHE A 141 -17.08 5.98 2.44
C PHE A 141 -15.80 5.17 2.15
N GLN A 142 -14.78 5.84 1.61
CA GLN A 142 -13.42 5.33 1.35
C GLN A 142 -12.77 4.51 2.47
N GLU A 143 -13.10 4.79 3.73
CA GLU A 143 -12.55 4.08 4.88
C GLU A 143 -13.71 3.76 5.82
N MET A 144 -13.85 2.48 6.18
CA MET A 144 -14.85 2.03 7.12
C MET A 144 -14.16 1.42 8.35
N PRO A 145 -14.09 2.16 9.46
CA PRO A 145 -13.45 1.65 10.67
C PRO A 145 -14.27 0.54 11.32
N ALA A 146 -13.63 -0.18 12.24
CA ALA A 146 -14.18 -1.35 12.92
C ALA A 146 -15.59 -1.15 13.49
N ALA A 147 -15.89 -0.06 14.20
CA ALA A 147 -17.22 0.13 14.78
C ALA A 147 -18.30 0.43 13.72
N LEU A 148 -17.94 1.10 12.61
CA LEU A 148 -18.87 1.32 11.51
C LEU A 148 -19.16 0.01 10.75
N GLN A 149 -18.12 -0.81 10.53
CA GLN A 149 -18.28 -2.15 9.96
C GLN A 149 -19.08 -3.08 10.87
N MET A 150 -18.92 -2.97 12.20
CA MET A 150 -19.76 -3.70 13.16
C MET A 150 -21.25 -3.41 12.92
N MET A 151 -21.62 -2.13 12.74
CA MET A 151 -23.01 -1.75 12.45
C MET A 151 -23.47 -2.26 11.07
N MET A 152 -22.58 -2.27 10.06
CA MET A 152 -22.87 -2.87 8.75
C MET A 152 -23.14 -4.37 8.86
N MET A 153 -22.32 -5.12 9.60
CA MET A 153 -22.49 -6.56 9.81
C MET A 153 -23.79 -6.87 10.57
N ARG A 154 -24.15 -6.06 11.57
CA ARG A 154 -25.45 -6.15 12.27
C ARG A 154 -26.62 -5.88 11.34
N TYR A 155 -26.54 -4.84 10.51
CA TYR A 155 -27.53 -4.53 9.49
C TYR A 155 -27.71 -5.70 8.52
N TRP A 156 -26.61 -6.18 7.92
CA TRP A 156 -26.62 -7.31 7.00
C TRP A 156 -27.29 -8.55 7.62
N SER A 157 -26.98 -8.86 8.89
CA SER A 157 -27.59 -9.98 9.59
C SER A 157 -29.09 -9.78 9.87
N LEU A 158 -29.53 -8.57 10.24
CA LEU A 158 -30.95 -8.27 10.51
C LEU A 158 -31.80 -8.26 9.24
N HIS A 159 -31.20 -7.92 8.10
CA HIS A 159 -31.87 -7.82 6.80
C HIS A 159 -31.71 -9.09 5.96
N HIS A 160 -31.71 -10.25 6.62
CA HIS A 160 -31.72 -11.58 6.00
C HIS A 160 -30.47 -11.93 5.18
N GLN A 161 -29.32 -11.35 5.51
CA GLN A 161 -28.01 -11.75 4.96
C GLN A 161 -28.00 -11.77 3.42
N PRO A 162 -28.32 -10.63 2.75
CA PRO A 162 -28.33 -10.58 1.31
C PRO A 162 -26.94 -10.94 0.76
N ARG A 163 -26.91 -11.64 -0.38
CA ARG A 163 -25.66 -12.01 -1.05
C ARG A 163 -24.84 -10.78 -1.44
N GLU A 164 -25.52 -9.75 -1.93
CA GLU A 164 -24.96 -8.48 -2.33
C GLU A 164 -25.61 -7.38 -1.49
N LEU A 165 -24.80 -6.54 -0.86
CA LEU A 165 -25.22 -5.39 -0.07
C LEU A 165 -24.86 -4.11 -0.83
N PRO A 166 -25.84 -3.44 -1.48
CA PRO A 166 -25.62 -2.16 -2.12
C PRO A 166 -25.13 -1.11 -1.12
N MET A 167 -24.15 -0.32 -1.56
CA MET A 167 -23.54 0.74 -0.73
C MET A 167 -23.84 2.11 -1.31
N LEU A 168 -24.35 3.00 -0.47
CA LEU A 168 -24.61 4.41 -0.79
C LEU A 168 -23.32 5.21 -0.59
N ARG A 169 -22.48 5.29 -1.64
CA ARG A 169 -21.17 5.98 -1.69
C ARG A 169 -21.03 6.88 -2.92
N ALA A 170 -19.99 7.71 -3.06
CA ALA A 170 -19.93 8.66 -4.18
C ALA A 170 -19.92 8.02 -5.59
N ASP A 171 -19.34 6.84 -5.75
CA ASP A 171 -19.32 6.15 -7.04
C ASP A 171 -20.49 5.17 -7.21
N PRO A 172 -21.40 5.38 -8.18
CA PRO A 172 -22.53 4.49 -8.44
C PRO A 172 -22.12 3.20 -9.17
N THR A 173 -20.88 3.10 -9.67
CA THR A 173 -20.37 1.92 -10.38
C THR A 173 -19.62 0.95 -9.46
N ALA A 174 -19.35 1.36 -8.22
CA ALA A 174 -18.72 0.50 -7.25
C ALA A 174 -19.58 -0.77 -7.03
N PRO A 175 -18.98 -1.97 -7.12
CA PRO A 175 -19.73 -3.20 -6.91
C PRO A 175 -20.32 -3.26 -5.49
N PRO A 176 -21.46 -3.96 -5.32
CA PRO A 176 -22.03 -4.17 -4.00
C PRO A 176 -21.08 -4.97 -3.12
N VAL A 177 -21.18 -4.76 -1.81
CA VAL A 177 -20.39 -5.50 -0.82
C VAL A 177 -20.87 -6.94 -0.78
N GLU A 178 -19.93 -7.88 -0.79
CA GLU A 178 -20.22 -9.30 -0.64
C GLU A 178 -19.69 -9.78 0.72
N ILE A 179 -20.58 -10.36 1.53
CA ILE A 179 -20.23 -10.88 2.86
C ILE A 179 -20.42 -12.39 2.84
N ARG A 180 -19.35 -13.13 3.13
CA ARG A 180 -19.35 -14.59 3.15
C ARG A 180 -18.89 -15.10 4.51
N ARG A 181 -19.69 -15.95 5.15
CA ARG A 181 -19.23 -16.71 6.32
C ARG A 181 -18.20 -17.75 5.86
N VAL A 182 -17.00 -17.71 6.45
CA VAL A 182 -15.87 -18.57 6.04
C VAL A 182 -15.36 -19.49 7.14
N GLY A 183 -15.80 -19.31 8.39
CA GLY A 183 -15.42 -20.23 9.45
C GLY A 183 -15.83 -19.79 10.85
N THR A 184 -15.28 -20.50 11.83
CA THR A 184 -15.38 -20.17 13.25
C THR A 184 -14.02 -20.41 13.89
N ASP A 185 -13.61 -19.52 14.77
CA ASP A 185 -12.38 -19.63 15.56
C ASP A 185 -12.72 -19.67 17.04
N THR A 186 -11.97 -20.46 17.81
CA THR A 186 -12.10 -20.49 19.26
C THR A 186 -10.85 -19.92 19.90
N LEU A 187 -10.99 -18.77 20.57
CA LEU A 187 -9.88 -18.06 21.18
C LEU A 187 -9.79 -18.36 22.67
N ALA A 188 -8.55 -18.54 23.16
CA ALA A 188 -8.27 -18.67 24.58
C ALA A 188 -8.07 -17.29 25.21
N LEU A 189 -9.01 -16.87 26.07
CA LEU A 189 -8.95 -15.60 26.80
C LEU A 189 -8.33 -15.80 28.20
N PRO A 190 -7.84 -14.71 28.83
CA PRO A 190 -7.35 -14.75 30.21
C PRO A 190 -8.37 -15.34 31.19
N GLY A 191 -7.89 -16.03 32.22
CA GLY A 191 -8.73 -16.68 33.22
C GLY A 191 -9.44 -17.96 32.75
N GLY A 192 -8.95 -18.60 31.67
CA GLY A 192 -9.49 -19.86 31.16
C GLY A 192 -10.80 -19.73 30.39
N ARG A 193 -11.26 -18.49 30.15
CA ARG A 193 -12.43 -18.20 29.31
C ARG A 193 -12.14 -18.58 27.85
N ARG A 194 -13.18 -18.96 27.11
CA ARG A 194 -13.12 -19.18 25.67
C ARG A 194 -14.12 -18.26 24.98
N ALA A 195 -13.71 -17.68 23.86
CA ALA A 195 -14.60 -16.97 22.95
C ALA A 195 -14.71 -17.75 21.65
N VAL A 196 -15.93 -17.89 21.14
CA VAL A 196 -16.20 -18.48 19.83
C VAL A 196 -16.58 -17.33 18.90
N LEU A 197 -15.76 -17.11 17.88
CA LEU A 197 -15.96 -16.03 16.92
C LEU A 197 -16.33 -16.62 15.57
N THR A 198 -17.32 -16.03 14.90
CA THR A 198 -17.64 -16.37 13.52
C THR A 198 -16.81 -15.50 12.57
N ARG A 199 -16.06 -16.13 11.68
CA ARG A 199 -15.18 -15.47 10.71
C ARG A 199 -15.93 -15.27 9.39
N TYR A 200 -15.84 -14.07 8.84
CA TYR A 200 -16.39 -13.68 7.55
C TYR A 200 -15.30 -13.05 6.67
N THR A 201 -15.47 -13.15 5.35
CA THR A 201 -14.78 -12.29 4.40
C THR A 201 -15.74 -11.22 3.89
N VAL A 202 -15.24 -9.99 3.74
CA VAL A 202 -15.99 -8.85 3.19
C VAL A 202 -15.26 -8.37 1.93
N ALA A 203 -15.86 -8.58 0.76
CA ALA A 203 -15.32 -8.15 -0.53
C ALA A 203 -15.98 -6.85 -1.00
N ASN A 204 -15.33 -6.15 -1.93
CA ASN A 204 -15.82 -4.94 -2.59
C ASN A 204 -16.05 -3.73 -1.67
N LEU A 205 -15.70 -3.84 -0.39
CA LEU A 205 -15.70 -2.69 0.51
C LEU A 205 -14.55 -1.76 0.17
N LEU A 206 -13.34 -2.35 0.10
CA LEU A 206 -12.07 -1.78 -0.34
C LEU A 206 -11.45 -2.75 -1.35
N PHE A 207 -10.29 -2.41 -1.94
CA PHE A 207 -9.58 -3.38 -2.78
C PHE A 207 -9.12 -4.58 -1.96
N GLY A 208 -9.35 -5.78 -2.47
CA GLY A 208 -9.11 -7.03 -1.76
C GLY A 208 -10.32 -7.53 -0.98
N ARG A 209 -10.07 -8.54 -0.13
CA ARG A 209 -11.05 -9.07 0.82
C ARG A 209 -10.60 -8.76 2.24
N GLU A 210 -11.45 -8.11 3.02
CA GLU A 210 -11.23 -7.98 4.45
C GLU A 210 -11.64 -9.26 5.16
N ILE A 211 -11.08 -9.48 6.34
CA ILE A 211 -11.45 -10.58 7.23
C ILE A 211 -11.98 -9.99 8.54
N VAL A 212 -13.19 -10.38 8.92
CA VAL A 212 -13.84 -9.91 10.14
C VAL A 212 -14.26 -11.06 11.03
N TRP A 213 -14.13 -10.86 12.34
CA TRP A 213 -14.55 -11.81 13.37
C TRP A 213 -15.66 -11.20 14.19
N MET A 214 -16.83 -11.85 14.22
CA MET A 214 -17.98 -11.43 15.01
C MET A 214 -18.17 -12.37 16.20
N ASP A 215 -18.45 -11.82 17.38
CA ASP A 215 -18.89 -12.61 18.53
C ASP A 215 -20.40 -12.91 18.48
N ASP A 216 -20.87 -13.77 19.39
CA ASP A 216 -22.27 -14.20 19.48
C ASP A 216 -23.24 -13.07 19.89
N ARG A 217 -22.72 -11.95 20.40
CA ARG A 217 -23.47 -10.73 20.73
C ARG A 217 -23.53 -9.76 19.55
N GLY A 218 -22.97 -10.14 18.40
CA GLY A 218 -22.91 -9.28 17.21
C GLY A 218 -21.92 -8.13 17.35
N ARG A 219 -20.94 -8.19 18.25
CA ARG A 219 -19.80 -7.25 18.26
C ARG A 219 -18.73 -7.73 17.31
N LEU A 220 -18.04 -6.79 16.69
CA LEU A 220 -16.84 -7.08 15.91
C LEU A 220 -15.68 -7.24 16.90
N ALA A 221 -15.10 -8.42 16.93
CA ALA A 221 -13.97 -8.76 17.80
C ALA A 221 -12.65 -8.29 17.17
N ALA A 222 -12.50 -8.49 15.86
CA ALA A 222 -11.37 -8.01 15.09
C ALA A 222 -11.71 -7.81 13.60
N LEU A 223 -10.91 -6.98 12.95
CA LEU A 223 -10.90 -6.67 11.52
C LEU A 223 -9.44 -6.72 11.06
N MET A 224 -9.18 -7.39 9.94
CA MET A 224 -7.93 -7.27 9.17
C MET A 224 -8.29 -6.76 7.79
N THR A 225 -7.69 -5.63 7.40
CA THR A 225 -7.92 -4.99 6.12
C THR A 225 -6.61 -4.67 5.43
N PHE A 226 -6.61 -4.83 4.12
CA PHE A 226 -5.44 -4.70 3.24
C PHE A 226 -5.66 -3.54 2.25
N ALA A 227 -6.41 -2.54 2.73
CA ALA A 227 -7.11 -1.53 1.94
C ALA A 227 -6.20 -0.66 1.08
N GLY A 228 -5.86 -1.16 -0.10
CA GLY A 228 -5.18 -0.39 -1.14
C GLY A 228 -3.88 0.26 -0.70
N GLY A 229 -3.20 -0.30 0.28
CA GLY A 229 -1.99 0.20 0.93
C GLY A 229 -1.55 -0.81 1.98
N LEU A 230 -0.73 -0.37 2.95
CA LEU A 230 -0.20 -1.24 3.99
C LEU A 230 -1.32 -1.93 4.83
N PRO A 231 -1.09 -3.17 5.31
CA PRO A 231 -2.01 -3.89 6.20
C PRO A 231 -2.38 -3.11 7.47
N VAL A 232 -3.66 -3.15 7.83
CA VAL A 232 -4.22 -2.57 9.05
C VAL A 232 -5.08 -3.59 9.78
N GLU A 233 -4.82 -3.73 11.08
CA GLU A 233 -5.55 -4.63 11.96
C GLU A 233 -6.21 -3.84 13.10
N GLN A 234 -7.49 -4.08 13.33
CA GLN A 234 -8.21 -3.51 14.46
C GLN A 234 -8.72 -4.64 15.35
N VAL A 235 -8.37 -4.61 16.65
CA VAL A 235 -8.81 -5.62 17.63
C VAL A 235 -9.49 -4.94 18.81
N LEU A 236 -10.67 -5.41 19.18
CA LEU A 236 -11.38 -4.91 20.36
C LEU A 236 -10.58 -5.26 21.62
N GLU A 237 -10.46 -4.32 22.56
CA GLU A 237 -9.60 -4.43 23.75
C GLU A 237 -9.78 -5.76 24.50
N GLU A 238 -11.02 -6.25 24.61
CA GLU A 238 -11.35 -7.52 25.27
C GLU A 238 -10.60 -8.73 24.64
N TYR A 239 -10.32 -8.67 23.34
CA TYR A 239 -9.62 -9.70 22.58
C TYR A 239 -8.14 -9.38 22.33
N ARG A 240 -7.60 -8.27 22.85
CA ARG A 240 -6.21 -7.84 22.60
C ARG A 240 -5.18 -8.91 22.94
N SER A 241 -5.38 -9.64 24.04
CA SER A 241 -4.51 -10.76 24.45
C SER A 241 -4.47 -11.94 23.47
N THR A 242 -5.42 -11.99 22.53
CA THR A 242 -5.54 -13.04 21.51
C THR A 242 -5.14 -12.57 20.11
N PHE A 243 -4.56 -11.36 19.99
CA PHE A 243 -4.22 -10.74 18.71
C PHE A 243 -3.41 -11.66 17.78
N ARG A 244 -2.39 -12.35 18.29
CA ARG A 244 -1.61 -13.31 17.47
C ARG A 244 -2.42 -14.51 16.98
N GLN A 245 -3.35 -15.03 17.78
CA GLN A 245 -4.25 -16.11 17.32
C GLN A 245 -5.18 -15.63 16.18
N LEU A 246 -5.59 -14.37 16.21
CA LEU A 246 -6.39 -13.73 15.16
C LEU A 246 -5.56 -13.50 13.89
N VAL A 247 -4.32 -13.01 14.01
CA VAL A 247 -3.39 -12.87 12.89
C VAL A 247 -3.15 -14.22 12.21
N ASP A 248 -2.83 -15.27 12.98
CA ASP A 248 -2.63 -16.63 12.45
C ASP A 248 -3.89 -17.15 11.73
N SER A 249 -5.06 -16.83 12.27
CA SER A 249 -6.35 -17.14 11.66
C SER A 249 -6.56 -16.40 10.34
N GLY A 250 -6.24 -15.11 10.31
CA GLY A 250 -6.31 -14.26 9.13
C GLY A 250 -5.38 -14.75 8.02
N VAL A 251 -4.12 -15.04 8.34
CA VAL A 251 -3.13 -15.57 7.37
C VAL A 251 -3.61 -16.89 6.76
N ARG A 252 -4.16 -17.82 7.56
CA ARG A 252 -4.75 -19.05 7.01
C ARG A 252 -5.92 -18.77 6.08
N GLN A 253 -6.75 -17.80 6.43
CA GLN A 253 -7.88 -17.40 5.60
C GLN A 253 -7.43 -16.74 4.29
N GLU A 254 -6.38 -15.92 4.32
CA GLU A 254 -5.74 -15.36 3.12
C GLU A 254 -5.23 -16.45 2.18
N MET A 255 -4.60 -17.51 2.70
CA MET A 255 -4.16 -18.62 1.84
C MET A 255 -5.34 -19.37 1.19
N ALA A 256 -6.46 -19.53 1.92
CA ALA A 256 -7.68 -20.09 1.35
C ALA A 256 -8.31 -19.14 0.30
N ASN A 257 -8.25 -17.83 0.55
CA ASN A 257 -8.67 -16.79 -0.37
C ASN A 257 -7.86 -16.85 -1.68
N LEU A 258 -6.55 -17.09 -1.61
CA LEU A 258 -5.69 -17.27 -2.77
C LEU A 258 -6.03 -18.55 -3.54
N ASP A 259 -6.33 -19.65 -2.86
CA ASP A 259 -6.79 -20.88 -3.51
C ASP A 259 -8.12 -20.67 -4.25
N ASP A 260 -9.04 -19.92 -3.65
CA ASP A 260 -10.31 -19.56 -4.29
C ASP A 260 -10.10 -18.72 -5.57
N LEU A 261 -9.10 -17.82 -5.60
CA LEU A 261 -8.72 -17.06 -6.80
C LEU A 261 -8.08 -17.96 -7.85
N GLY A 262 -7.16 -18.83 -7.45
CA GLY A 262 -6.46 -19.75 -8.34
C GLY A 262 -7.40 -20.68 -9.11
N ARG A 263 -8.48 -21.16 -8.46
CA ARG A 263 -9.49 -22.02 -9.12
C ARG A 263 -10.30 -21.33 -10.21
N GLN A 264 -10.28 -19.99 -10.27
CA GLN A 264 -11.03 -19.21 -11.26
C GLN A 264 -10.25 -19.03 -12.57
N VAL A 265 -8.93 -19.29 -12.56
CA VAL A 265 -8.07 -19.11 -13.73
C VAL A 265 -7.74 -20.47 -14.36
N ARG A 266 -7.84 -20.55 -15.69
CA ARG A 266 -7.47 -21.74 -16.46
C ARG A 266 -6.23 -21.45 -17.30
N PRO A 267 -5.21 -22.33 -17.32
CA PRO A 267 -4.03 -22.14 -18.15
C PRO A 267 -4.33 -22.37 -19.63
N GLU A 268 -3.74 -21.56 -20.51
CA GLU A 268 -3.81 -21.70 -21.98
C GLU A 268 -3.06 -22.95 -22.49
N ALA A 269 -1.96 -23.29 -21.82
CA ALA A 269 -1.15 -24.47 -22.07
C ALA A 269 -0.53 -24.98 -20.76
N MET A 270 -0.29 -26.30 -20.70
CA MET A 270 0.37 -26.97 -19.56
C MET A 270 1.39 -27.99 -20.08
N GLY A 271 2.40 -28.30 -19.27
CA GLY A 271 3.43 -29.28 -19.61
C GLY A 271 4.39 -28.76 -20.66
N THR A 272 4.49 -29.46 -21.80
CA THR A 272 5.39 -29.10 -22.90
C THR A 272 4.61 -28.45 -24.05
N PHE A 273 4.97 -27.21 -24.39
CA PHE A 273 4.34 -26.44 -25.46
C PHE A 273 5.34 -25.51 -26.15
N ALA A 274 5.00 -25.04 -27.35
CA ALA A 274 5.78 -24.05 -28.08
C ALA A 274 5.01 -22.73 -28.18
N ILE A 275 5.69 -21.61 -28.02
CA ILE A 275 5.20 -20.26 -28.36
C ILE A 275 5.87 -19.86 -29.66
N VAL A 276 5.11 -19.47 -30.69
CA VAL A 276 5.64 -19.15 -32.02
C VAL A 276 5.06 -17.85 -32.57
N GLY A 277 5.78 -17.20 -33.48
CA GLY A 277 5.28 -16.03 -34.24
C GLY A 277 5.49 -14.67 -33.56
N ALA A 278 5.89 -14.65 -32.29
CA ALA A 278 6.14 -13.42 -31.56
C ALA A 278 7.49 -12.78 -31.94
N ARG A 279 7.57 -11.45 -31.83
CA ARG A 279 8.86 -10.76 -31.70
C ARG A 279 9.46 -11.11 -30.33
N LEU A 280 10.68 -11.60 -30.26
CA LEU A 280 11.35 -11.88 -28.99
C LEU A 280 12.32 -10.75 -28.61
N ILE A 281 12.10 -10.16 -27.43
CA ILE A 281 13.11 -9.41 -26.68
C ILE A 281 13.57 -10.34 -25.57
N ASP A 282 14.81 -10.81 -25.59
CA ASP A 282 15.27 -11.88 -24.70
C ASP A 282 15.71 -11.40 -23.29
N GLY A 283 15.76 -10.09 -23.05
CA GLY A 283 16.25 -9.48 -21.80
C GLY A 283 17.77 -9.35 -21.69
N THR A 284 18.55 -9.90 -22.64
CA THR A 284 20.02 -9.80 -22.63
C THR A 284 20.54 -8.47 -23.16
N GLY A 285 19.68 -7.74 -23.89
CA GLY A 285 20.03 -6.51 -24.61
C GLY A 285 20.44 -6.76 -26.05
N ALA A 286 20.39 -8.02 -26.52
CA ALA A 286 20.57 -8.38 -27.91
C ALA A 286 19.44 -7.81 -28.79
N ALA A 287 19.70 -7.75 -30.11
CA ALA A 287 18.69 -7.33 -31.07
C ALA A 287 17.48 -8.28 -31.06
N PRO A 288 16.24 -7.76 -31.13
CA PRO A 288 15.05 -8.61 -31.11
C PRO A 288 14.98 -9.59 -32.29
N ILE A 289 14.44 -10.80 -32.05
CA ILE A 289 14.12 -11.77 -33.10
C ILE A 289 12.70 -11.49 -33.59
N ALA A 290 12.51 -11.12 -34.86
CA ALA A 290 11.20 -10.67 -35.36
C ALA A 290 10.12 -11.76 -35.39
N ASP A 291 10.51 -13.00 -35.66
CA ASP A 291 9.64 -14.20 -35.68
C ASP A 291 10.36 -15.32 -34.93
N SER A 292 9.95 -15.53 -33.69
CA SER A 292 10.61 -16.44 -32.74
C SER A 292 9.83 -17.72 -32.51
N ALA A 293 10.54 -18.76 -32.08
CA ALA A 293 9.96 -19.95 -31.49
C ALA A 293 10.66 -20.27 -30.16
N VAL A 294 9.86 -20.46 -29.11
CA VAL A 294 10.31 -20.82 -27.76
C VAL A 294 9.59 -22.08 -27.33
N ILE A 295 10.33 -23.13 -26.97
CA ILE A 295 9.75 -24.37 -26.44
C ILE A 295 9.94 -24.36 -24.93
N VAL A 296 8.82 -24.52 -24.22
CA VAL A 296 8.75 -24.67 -22.77
C VAL A 296 8.47 -26.13 -22.44
N SER A 297 9.16 -26.66 -21.45
CA SER A 297 8.91 -27.99 -20.88
C SER A 297 9.06 -27.92 -19.36
N GLU A 298 8.04 -28.35 -18.63
CA GLU A 298 8.05 -28.40 -17.15
C GLU A 298 8.45 -27.06 -16.49
N GLY A 299 7.97 -25.95 -17.06
CA GLY A 299 8.27 -24.60 -16.55
C GLY A 299 9.68 -24.09 -16.86
N LYS A 300 10.44 -24.77 -17.73
CA LYS A 300 11.78 -24.37 -18.18
C LYS A 300 11.81 -24.13 -19.69
N ILE A 301 12.65 -23.20 -20.12
CA ILE A 301 12.93 -22.94 -21.53
C ILE A 301 13.91 -24.01 -22.02
N VAL A 302 13.52 -24.81 -23.01
CA VAL A 302 14.38 -25.88 -23.57
C VAL A 302 14.93 -25.54 -24.95
N THR A 303 14.24 -24.67 -25.70
CA THR A 303 14.68 -24.19 -27.02
C THR A 303 14.24 -22.74 -27.20
N VAL A 304 15.09 -21.90 -27.78
CA VAL A 304 14.78 -20.53 -28.20
C VAL A 304 15.53 -20.22 -29.50
N GLY A 305 14.88 -19.52 -30.43
CA GLY A 305 15.51 -19.09 -31.67
C GLY A 305 14.53 -18.49 -32.68
N ALA A 306 15.01 -18.24 -33.88
CA ALA A 306 14.15 -17.86 -35.00
C ALA A 306 13.21 -19.01 -35.37
N HIS A 307 11.93 -18.73 -35.58
CA HIS A 307 10.94 -19.76 -35.84
C HIS A 307 11.30 -20.64 -37.05
N ALA A 308 11.85 -20.03 -38.11
CA ALA A 308 12.29 -20.74 -39.32
C ALA A 308 13.40 -21.78 -39.09
N THR A 309 14.14 -21.70 -37.97
CA THR A 309 15.28 -22.61 -37.68
C THR A 309 14.99 -23.57 -36.52
N VAL A 310 13.95 -23.33 -35.74
CA VAL A 310 13.56 -24.19 -34.61
C VAL A 310 12.65 -25.31 -35.09
N ALA A 311 13.09 -26.56 -34.92
CA ALA A 311 12.26 -27.72 -35.22
C ALA A 311 11.24 -27.97 -34.10
N LEU A 312 9.96 -27.84 -34.42
CA LEU A 312 8.87 -28.13 -33.48
C LEU A 312 8.61 -29.65 -33.39
N PRO A 313 8.60 -30.24 -32.18
CA PRO A 313 8.23 -31.64 -32.00
C PRO A 313 6.84 -31.96 -32.56
N ARG A 314 6.68 -33.11 -33.22
CA ARG A 314 5.39 -33.51 -33.81
C ARG A 314 4.30 -33.60 -32.74
N GLY A 315 3.18 -32.91 -32.96
CA GLY A 315 2.03 -32.94 -32.05
C GLY A 315 2.17 -32.08 -30.80
N ILE A 316 3.22 -31.26 -30.69
CA ILE A 316 3.36 -30.29 -29.60
C ILE A 316 2.20 -29.29 -29.65
N ARG A 317 1.69 -28.90 -28.48
CA ARG A 317 0.75 -27.78 -28.37
C ARG A 317 1.48 -26.50 -28.76
N VAL A 318 0.92 -25.77 -29.73
CA VAL A 318 1.46 -24.48 -30.19
C VAL A 318 0.57 -23.35 -29.70
N VAL A 319 1.17 -22.32 -29.11
CA VAL A 319 0.59 -21.02 -28.78
C VAL A 319 1.05 -20.03 -29.84
N HIS A 320 0.09 -19.50 -30.59
CA HIS A 320 0.29 -18.55 -31.68
C HIS A 320 0.29 -17.12 -31.13
N ALA A 321 1.38 -16.39 -31.34
CA ALA A 321 1.62 -15.08 -30.76
C ALA A 321 2.03 -14.04 -31.82
N GLU A 322 1.57 -14.23 -33.07
CA GLU A 322 1.82 -13.30 -34.16
C GLU A 322 1.28 -11.89 -33.83
N GLY A 323 2.08 -10.86 -34.12
CA GLY A 323 1.75 -9.47 -33.80
C GLY A 323 2.04 -9.05 -32.35
N GLN A 324 2.39 -10.00 -31.49
CA GLN A 324 2.78 -9.75 -30.11
C GLN A 324 4.31 -9.73 -29.95
N THR A 325 4.77 -9.22 -28.82
CA THR A 325 6.17 -9.30 -28.38
C THR A 325 6.26 -10.19 -27.14
N LEU A 326 7.16 -11.17 -27.18
CA LEU A 326 7.54 -12.05 -26.08
C LEU A 326 8.72 -11.43 -25.32
N LEU A 327 8.61 -11.34 -23.99
CA LEU A 327 9.64 -10.86 -23.08
C LEU A 327 9.85 -11.84 -21.92
N PRO A 328 10.99 -11.79 -21.20
CA PRO A 328 11.05 -12.36 -19.85
C PRO A 328 9.99 -11.69 -18.98
N GLY A 329 9.44 -12.43 -18.03
CA GLY A 329 8.52 -11.88 -17.06
C GLY A 329 9.19 -10.79 -16.23
N LEU A 330 8.43 -9.74 -15.92
CA LEU A 330 8.94 -8.57 -15.23
C LEU A 330 9.18 -8.86 -13.74
N TRP A 331 10.13 -8.11 -13.19
CA TRP A 331 10.53 -8.09 -11.79
C TRP A 331 10.13 -6.73 -11.21
N GLU A 332 9.25 -6.76 -10.20
CA GLU A 332 8.92 -5.60 -9.38
C GLU A 332 9.81 -5.62 -8.13
N MET A 333 10.77 -4.70 -8.06
CA MET A 333 11.79 -4.72 -7.00
C MET A 333 11.41 -3.93 -5.75
N HIS A 334 10.28 -3.23 -5.71
CA HIS A 334 9.84 -2.52 -4.53
C HIS A 334 8.31 -2.58 -4.38
N ILE A 335 7.84 -3.57 -3.62
CA ILE A 335 6.42 -3.67 -3.25
C ILE A 335 6.25 -3.93 -1.75
N HIS A 336 5.08 -3.56 -1.25
CA HIS A 336 4.54 -3.89 0.06
C HIS A 336 3.31 -4.75 -0.17
N TYR A 337 3.52 -6.06 -0.20
CA TYR A 337 2.53 -7.06 -0.53
C TYR A 337 1.52 -7.16 0.60
N SER A 338 0.35 -6.55 0.39
CA SER A 338 -0.58 -6.30 1.50
C SER A 338 -1.72 -7.32 1.57
N GLY A 339 -2.06 -8.02 0.49
CA GLY A 339 -3.12 -9.05 0.49
C GLY A 339 -3.01 -9.96 -0.72
N VAL A 340 -3.65 -11.14 -0.69
CA VAL A 340 -3.45 -12.16 -1.73
C VAL A 340 -3.97 -11.77 -3.12
N GLU A 341 -4.87 -10.79 -3.21
CA GLU A 341 -5.36 -10.24 -4.48
C GLU A 341 -4.27 -9.53 -5.29
N PHE A 342 -3.14 -9.15 -4.66
CA PHE A 342 -2.00 -8.60 -5.38
C PHE A 342 -1.40 -9.64 -6.34
N GLY A 343 -1.49 -10.94 -6.03
CA GLY A 343 -0.89 -11.99 -6.86
C GLY A 343 -1.42 -12.00 -8.28
N PRO A 344 -2.74 -12.17 -8.47
CA PRO A 344 -3.35 -12.08 -9.80
C PRO A 344 -3.17 -10.71 -10.44
N ALA A 345 -3.24 -9.61 -9.67
CA ALA A 345 -3.07 -8.26 -10.20
C ALA A 345 -1.67 -8.04 -10.79
N LEU A 346 -0.62 -8.45 -10.07
CA LEU A 346 0.76 -8.38 -10.55
C LEU A 346 1.00 -9.29 -11.75
N LEU A 347 0.48 -10.51 -11.74
CA LEU A 347 0.58 -11.41 -12.90
C LEU A 347 -0.10 -10.83 -14.15
N SER A 348 -1.26 -10.18 -13.99
CA SER A 348 -1.96 -9.54 -15.11
C SER A 348 -1.18 -8.36 -15.71
N ALA A 349 -0.28 -7.76 -14.93
CA ALA A 349 0.66 -6.71 -15.34
C ALA A 349 1.97 -7.26 -15.93
N GLY A 350 2.09 -8.59 -16.08
CA GLY A 350 3.32 -9.22 -16.54
C GLY A 350 4.43 -9.32 -15.48
N ILE A 351 4.14 -8.98 -14.23
CA ILE A 351 5.08 -9.13 -13.12
C ILE A 351 5.04 -10.58 -12.64
N THR A 352 6.12 -11.30 -12.88
CA THR A 352 6.25 -12.74 -12.56
C THR A 352 7.17 -12.99 -11.37
N THR A 353 7.97 -11.99 -10.97
CA THR A 353 8.74 -11.99 -9.74
C THR A 353 8.55 -10.65 -9.03
N ALA A 354 8.36 -10.66 -7.72
CA ALA A 354 8.23 -9.47 -6.91
C ALA A 354 9.12 -9.57 -5.67
N ARG A 355 9.72 -8.46 -5.25
CA ARG A 355 10.44 -8.33 -3.99
C ARG A 355 9.62 -7.49 -3.02
N ASP A 356 9.13 -8.13 -1.97
CA ASP A 356 8.54 -7.40 -0.84
C ASP A 356 9.63 -6.71 -0.03
N LEU A 357 9.47 -5.40 0.22
CA LEU A 357 10.41 -4.56 0.95
C LEU A 357 9.90 -4.12 2.34
N GLY A 358 9.13 -4.98 2.99
CA GLY A 358 8.81 -4.83 4.40
C GLY A 358 7.31 -4.93 4.66
N GLY A 359 6.84 -6.16 4.82
CA GLY A 359 5.50 -6.49 5.30
C GLY A 359 5.53 -7.38 6.55
N GLU A 360 4.38 -7.97 6.86
CA GLU A 360 4.19 -8.77 8.08
C GLU A 360 4.84 -10.16 7.96
N PHE A 361 5.64 -10.53 8.96
CA PHE A 361 6.48 -11.73 8.91
C PHE A 361 5.67 -13.03 8.66
N GLU A 362 4.60 -13.25 9.43
CA GLU A 362 3.79 -14.47 9.36
C GLU A 362 3.03 -14.57 8.04
N PHE A 363 2.50 -13.45 7.54
CA PHE A 363 1.83 -13.39 6.24
C PHE A 363 2.81 -13.66 5.11
N LEU A 364 3.92 -12.91 5.02
CA LEU A 364 4.89 -13.00 3.92
C LEU A 364 5.56 -14.36 3.84
N THR A 365 5.98 -14.93 4.96
CA THR A 365 6.61 -16.26 4.96
C THR A 365 5.64 -17.35 4.51
N THR A 366 4.37 -17.22 4.87
CA THR A 366 3.32 -18.17 4.47
C THR A 366 2.94 -18.01 3.01
N LEU A 367 2.75 -16.76 2.58
CA LEU A 367 2.46 -16.41 1.20
C LEU A 367 3.59 -16.87 0.26
N ARG A 368 4.85 -16.52 0.57
CA ARG A 368 6.00 -16.93 -0.26
C ARG A 368 6.08 -18.44 -0.41
N ARG A 369 5.88 -19.20 0.66
CA ARG A 369 5.90 -20.68 0.60
C ARG A 369 4.85 -21.21 -0.38
N LYS A 370 3.67 -20.57 -0.41
CA LYS A 370 2.58 -20.92 -1.30
C LYS A 370 2.87 -20.49 -2.75
N LEU A 371 3.27 -19.23 -2.97
CA LEU A 371 3.57 -18.66 -4.29
C LEU A 371 4.76 -19.32 -4.97
N ASN A 372 5.84 -19.59 -4.23
CA ASN A 372 7.06 -20.19 -4.79
C ASN A 372 6.95 -21.72 -4.92
N GLY A 373 5.83 -22.31 -4.48
CA GLY A 373 5.45 -23.70 -4.72
C GLY A 373 4.73 -23.87 -6.06
N ALA A 374 4.15 -25.06 -6.29
CA ALA A 374 3.43 -25.35 -7.52
C ALA A 374 1.96 -24.86 -7.45
N GLY A 375 1.51 -24.17 -8.50
CA GLY A 375 0.08 -23.97 -8.80
C GLY A 375 -0.62 -22.83 -8.07
N ALA A 376 0.10 -21.96 -7.36
CA ALA A 376 -0.47 -20.74 -6.78
C ALA A 376 -0.51 -19.60 -7.81
N LEU A 377 -1.54 -18.75 -7.72
CA LEU A 377 -1.78 -17.64 -8.65
C LEU A 377 -1.12 -16.35 -8.15
N GLY A 378 0.19 -16.21 -8.35
CA GLY A 378 0.92 -14.97 -8.10
C GLY A 378 2.37 -15.05 -8.55
N PRO A 379 3.11 -13.93 -8.50
CA PRO A 379 4.52 -13.91 -8.85
C PRO A 379 5.34 -14.72 -7.84
N ARG A 380 6.53 -15.15 -8.27
CA ARG A 380 7.55 -15.57 -7.31
C ARG A 380 7.85 -14.43 -6.36
N LEU A 381 7.85 -14.70 -5.06
CA LEU A 381 8.06 -13.69 -4.03
C LEU A 381 9.46 -13.84 -3.41
N LEU A 382 10.20 -12.73 -3.39
CA LEU A 382 11.44 -12.52 -2.63
C LEU A 382 11.12 -11.58 -1.46
N LEU A 383 11.85 -11.70 -0.35
CA LEU A 383 11.52 -10.98 0.87
C LEU A 383 12.73 -10.23 1.43
N ALA A 384 12.48 -8.99 1.88
CA ALA A 384 13.36 -8.25 2.76
C ALA A 384 12.74 -8.06 4.15
N GLY A 385 13.49 -8.37 5.20
CA GLY A 385 13.02 -8.24 6.57
C GLY A 385 13.11 -6.79 7.05
N LEU A 386 11.98 -6.17 7.36
CA LEU A 386 11.92 -4.78 7.83
C LEU A 386 12.41 -4.65 9.28
N ILE A 387 13.39 -3.80 9.51
CA ILE A 387 13.93 -3.46 10.83
C ILE A 387 13.98 -1.93 10.95
N ASP A 388 13.45 -1.40 12.05
CA ASP A 388 13.61 -0.01 12.45
C ASP A 388 13.92 0.08 13.96
N SER A 389 14.17 1.27 14.47
CA SER A 389 14.19 1.52 15.92
C SER A 389 12.79 1.92 16.41
N GLY A 390 12.48 1.61 17.67
CA GLY A 390 11.15 1.87 18.24
C GLY A 390 10.83 3.35 18.45
N GLY A 391 9.57 3.63 18.80
CA GLY A 391 9.08 4.95 19.16
C GLY A 391 8.19 5.61 18.10
N PRO A 392 7.80 6.88 18.30
CA PRO A 392 6.72 7.52 17.53
C PRO A 392 7.03 7.79 16.05
N LEU A 393 8.30 7.66 15.66
CA LEU A 393 8.79 7.83 14.29
C LEU A 393 9.14 6.50 13.61
N ALA A 394 9.03 5.39 14.35
CA ALA A 394 9.35 4.04 13.88
C ALA A 394 8.38 3.57 12.79
N PHE A 395 8.83 2.57 12.04
CA PHE A 395 8.00 1.88 11.06
C PHE A 395 8.17 0.35 11.12
N GLY A 396 7.04 -0.36 11.21
CA GLY A 396 6.99 -1.81 11.30
C GLY A 396 7.02 -2.36 12.73
N GLU A 397 6.93 -3.68 12.85
CA GLU A 397 6.81 -4.38 14.15
C GLU A 397 8.15 -4.64 14.84
N VAL A 398 9.25 -4.71 14.08
CA VAL A 398 10.56 -5.14 14.60
C VAL A 398 11.38 -3.92 15.03
N ASP A 399 11.19 -3.54 16.28
CA ASP A 399 11.93 -2.48 16.94
C ASP A 399 13.30 -2.98 17.46
N VAL A 400 14.38 -2.33 17.05
CA VAL A 400 15.76 -2.64 17.44
C VAL A 400 16.45 -1.38 17.98
N GLU A 401 16.89 -1.44 19.24
CA GLU A 401 17.60 -0.34 19.91
C GLU A 401 19.08 -0.66 20.19
N THR A 402 19.46 -1.95 20.15
CA THR A 402 20.82 -2.41 20.45
C THR A 402 21.41 -3.28 19.33
N THR A 403 22.73 -3.39 19.30
CA THR A 403 23.43 -4.27 18.34
C THR A 403 23.05 -5.74 18.50
N ALA A 404 22.82 -6.21 19.74
CA ALA A 404 22.42 -7.58 20.01
C ALA A 404 21.01 -7.88 19.48
N GLU A 405 20.07 -6.94 19.64
CA GLU A 405 18.73 -7.05 19.05
C GLU A 405 18.79 -7.04 17.52
N GLY A 406 19.65 -6.20 16.93
CA GLY A 406 19.85 -6.16 15.48
C GLY A 406 20.35 -7.48 14.92
N VAL A 407 21.35 -8.09 15.57
CA VAL A 407 21.85 -9.43 15.21
C VAL A 407 20.74 -10.48 15.33
N ALA A 408 19.98 -10.48 16.43
CA ALA A 408 18.89 -11.44 16.64
C ALA A 408 17.75 -11.28 15.61
N ALA A 409 17.44 -10.04 15.21
CA ALA A 409 16.46 -9.76 14.17
C ALA A 409 16.93 -10.29 12.80
N VAL A 410 18.20 -10.07 12.45
CA VAL A 410 18.78 -10.63 11.22
C VAL A 410 18.76 -12.16 11.25
N ASP A 411 19.13 -12.78 12.37
CA ASP A 411 19.07 -14.24 12.53
C ASP A 411 17.66 -14.77 12.29
N ARG A 412 16.62 -14.13 12.85
CA ARG A 412 15.21 -14.50 12.65
C ARG A 412 14.83 -14.49 11.16
N TYR A 413 15.18 -13.43 10.44
CA TYR A 413 14.86 -13.30 9.01
C TYR A 413 15.67 -14.29 8.16
N ALA A 414 16.95 -14.47 8.45
CA ALA A 414 17.82 -15.41 7.76
C ALA A 414 17.39 -16.87 7.98
N ASP A 415 16.99 -17.25 9.21
CA ASP A 415 16.45 -18.58 9.53
C ASP A 415 15.12 -18.85 8.81
N ALA A 416 14.33 -17.80 8.59
CA ALA A 416 13.14 -17.86 7.76
C ALA A 416 13.45 -17.83 6.25
N GLY A 417 14.72 -17.72 5.85
CA GLY A 417 15.18 -17.77 4.47
C GLY A 417 14.92 -16.50 3.66
N PHE A 418 14.85 -15.33 4.30
CA PHE A 418 14.77 -14.04 3.59
C PHE A 418 16.07 -13.77 2.81
N GLU A 419 15.95 -13.07 1.69
CA GLU A 419 17.09 -12.73 0.82
C GLU A 419 17.80 -11.44 1.27
N GLN A 420 17.07 -10.53 1.93
CA GLN A 420 17.59 -9.22 2.33
C GLN A 420 17.06 -8.77 3.69
N ILE A 421 17.71 -7.73 4.23
CA ILE A 421 17.23 -6.94 5.37
C ILE A 421 16.94 -5.54 4.86
N LYS A 422 15.73 -5.04 5.12
CA LYS A 422 15.31 -3.66 4.88
C LYS A 422 15.52 -2.87 6.17
N VAL A 423 16.45 -1.91 6.17
CA VAL A 423 16.58 -0.94 7.27
C VAL A 423 15.77 0.33 7.00
N TYR A 424 15.35 0.98 8.08
CA TYR A 424 14.53 2.19 8.03
C TYR A 424 15.14 3.36 8.82
N ASP A 425 14.42 4.48 8.84
CA ASP A 425 14.96 5.80 9.15
C ASP A 425 15.55 5.98 10.56
N GLN A 426 15.09 5.26 11.58
CA GLN A 426 15.44 5.53 12.99
C GLN A 426 16.65 4.74 13.51
N ILE A 427 17.21 3.83 12.70
CA ILE A 427 18.34 2.98 13.08
C ILE A 427 19.60 3.81 13.44
N GLN A 428 20.23 3.45 14.55
CA GLN A 428 21.49 4.07 14.99
C GLN A 428 22.71 3.50 14.24
N PRO A 429 23.81 4.27 14.09
CA PRO A 429 24.94 3.86 13.24
C PRO A 429 25.63 2.54 13.66
N ASP A 430 25.83 2.32 14.96
CA ASP A 430 26.44 1.09 15.48
C ASP A 430 25.53 -0.13 15.29
N VAL A 431 24.22 0.06 15.42
CA VAL A 431 23.19 -0.94 15.11
C VAL A 431 23.16 -1.27 13.63
N LEU A 432 23.18 -0.27 12.74
CA LEU A 432 23.24 -0.47 11.29
C LEU A 432 24.43 -1.36 10.90
N LYS A 433 25.61 -1.02 11.44
CA LYS A 433 26.84 -1.79 11.17
C LYS A 433 26.76 -3.22 11.68
N ALA A 434 26.15 -3.45 12.84
CA ALA A 434 25.93 -4.79 13.38
C ALA A 434 24.94 -5.61 12.53
N ILE A 435 23.84 -4.98 12.09
CA ILE A 435 22.86 -5.58 11.18
C ILE A 435 23.54 -5.98 9.87
N ALA A 436 24.31 -5.08 9.25
CA ALA A 436 24.98 -5.37 7.99
C ALA A 436 26.04 -6.45 8.10
N ALA A 437 26.88 -6.40 9.13
CA ALA A 437 27.89 -7.43 9.37
C ALA A 437 27.25 -8.82 9.54
N GLU A 438 26.14 -8.91 10.29
CA GLU A 438 25.43 -10.16 10.49
C GLU A 438 24.72 -10.62 9.21
N ALA A 439 24.05 -9.70 8.49
CA ALA A 439 23.38 -10.03 7.23
C ALA A 439 24.36 -10.63 6.23
N HIS A 440 25.54 -10.00 6.06
CA HIS A 440 26.60 -10.51 5.19
C HIS A 440 27.15 -11.86 5.67
N ARG A 441 27.32 -12.06 7.00
CA ARG A 441 27.74 -13.35 7.58
C ARG A 441 26.74 -14.47 7.26
N ARG A 442 25.44 -14.14 7.25
CA ARG A 442 24.33 -15.05 6.93
C ARG A 442 24.06 -15.18 5.42
N GLY A 443 24.75 -14.40 4.58
CA GLY A 443 24.61 -14.41 3.12
C GLY A 443 23.49 -13.54 2.56
N LEU A 444 22.87 -12.70 3.39
CA LEU A 444 21.87 -11.71 3.01
C LEU A 444 22.56 -10.40 2.55
N THR A 445 21.78 -9.50 1.96
CA THR A 445 22.21 -8.12 1.67
C THR A 445 21.34 -7.12 2.43
N VAL A 446 21.83 -5.90 2.62
CA VAL A 446 21.11 -4.81 3.28
C VAL A 446 20.64 -3.78 2.27
N THR A 447 19.34 -3.52 2.27
CA THR A 447 18.65 -2.51 1.47
C THR A 447 17.87 -1.59 2.40
N GLY A 448 17.43 -0.42 1.96
CA GLY A 448 16.85 0.49 2.93
C GLY A 448 16.58 1.90 2.48
N HIS A 449 15.87 2.58 3.36
CA HIS A 449 16.15 3.99 3.59
C HIS A 449 17.57 4.10 4.15
N VAL A 450 18.22 5.24 3.93
CA VAL A 450 19.45 5.53 4.67
C VAL A 450 19.06 6.18 6.00
N PRO A 451 19.39 5.58 7.16
CA PRO A 451 18.97 6.10 8.46
C PRO A 451 19.34 7.57 8.63
N VAL A 452 18.50 8.34 9.33
CA VAL A 452 18.68 9.79 9.46
C VAL A 452 19.96 10.16 10.24
N ALA A 453 20.48 9.22 11.04
CA ALA A 453 21.70 9.38 11.81
C ALA A 453 22.99 9.34 10.95
N VAL A 454 22.90 8.90 9.69
CA VAL A 454 24.05 8.81 8.77
C VAL A 454 23.74 9.44 7.41
N ASP A 455 24.76 10.00 6.77
CA ASP A 455 24.67 10.36 5.35
C ASP A 455 24.81 9.10 4.48
N THR A 456 24.55 9.19 3.18
CA THR A 456 24.55 8.01 2.29
C THR A 456 25.95 7.44 2.08
N PHE A 457 27.01 8.25 2.25
CA PHE A 457 28.38 7.74 2.30
C PHE A 457 28.59 6.86 3.53
N GLY A 458 28.10 7.30 4.69
CA GLY A 458 28.11 6.55 5.94
C GLY A 458 27.33 5.24 5.86
N GLY A 459 26.09 5.26 5.36
CA GLY A 459 25.28 4.05 5.20
C GLY A 459 25.94 2.99 4.32
N ILE A 460 26.57 3.39 3.21
CA ILE A 460 27.36 2.50 2.35
C ILE A 460 28.60 1.98 3.09
N ALA A 461 29.30 2.84 3.83
CA ALA A 461 30.47 2.44 4.62
C ALA A 461 30.12 1.46 5.75
N ASP A 462 28.92 1.56 6.31
CA ASP A 462 28.40 0.68 7.35
C ASP A 462 27.82 -0.63 6.80
N GLY A 463 27.71 -0.78 5.48
CA GLY A 463 27.45 -2.06 4.81
C GLY A 463 26.12 -2.16 4.06
N MET A 464 25.45 -1.05 3.76
CA MET A 464 24.29 -1.08 2.84
C MET A 464 24.72 -1.44 1.41
N ASP A 465 24.06 -2.44 0.83
CA ASP A 465 24.29 -2.93 -0.53
C ASP A 465 23.40 -2.25 -1.57
N GLN A 466 22.24 -1.75 -1.14
CA GLN A 466 21.27 -1.08 -2.00
C GLN A 466 20.62 0.11 -1.31
N ILE A 467 20.28 1.15 -2.09
CA ILE A 467 19.59 2.35 -1.62
C ILE A 467 18.22 2.40 -2.28
N ASN A 468 17.16 2.38 -1.46
CA ASN A 468 15.81 2.61 -1.98
C ASN A 468 15.49 4.10 -1.94
N HIS A 469 14.77 4.52 -2.96
CA HIS A 469 14.29 5.86 -3.23
C HIS A 469 15.38 6.88 -3.57
N LEU A 470 15.18 7.58 -4.69
CA LEU A 470 16.16 8.50 -5.26
C LEU A 470 16.52 9.67 -4.32
N GLN A 471 15.66 10.05 -3.37
CA GLN A 471 15.94 11.13 -2.43
C GLN A 471 17.18 10.88 -1.56
N TYR A 472 17.48 9.62 -1.22
CA TYR A 472 18.64 9.28 -0.41
C TYR A 472 19.95 9.40 -1.21
N VAL A 473 19.88 9.34 -2.53
CA VAL A 473 21.03 9.64 -3.40
C VAL A 473 21.14 11.15 -3.62
N THR A 474 20.03 11.81 -3.95
CA THR A 474 20.02 13.25 -4.30
C THR A 474 20.27 14.17 -3.13
N ARG A 475 19.99 13.75 -1.88
CA ARG A 475 20.35 14.54 -0.68
C ARG A 475 21.85 14.78 -0.55
N GLU A 476 22.67 13.93 -1.16
CA GLU A 476 24.13 14.07 -1.17
C GLU A 476 24.64 14.97 -2.30
N MET A 477 23.76 15.43 -3.17
CA MET A 477 24.10 16.23 -4.32
C MET A 477 23.69 17.69 -4.06
N PRO A 478 24.65 18.63 -3.97
CA PRO A 478 24.36 20.04 -3.82
C PRO A 478 23.34 20.53 -4.85
N LYS A 479 22.44 21.41 -4.41
CA LYS A 479 21.46 22.06 -5.30
C LYS A 479 21.99 23.43 -5.75
N GLU A 480 21.72 23.76 -7.01
CA GLU A 480 21.85 25.11 -7.55
C GLU A 480 20.82 26.06 -6.90
N PRO A 481 21.01 27.39 -6.99
CA PRO A 481 20.06 28.37 -6.44
C PRO A 481 18.61 28.20 -6.93
N ASP A 482 18.44 27.60 -8.12
CA ASP A 482 17.16 27.34 -8.73
C ASP A 482 16.54 25.98 -8.32
N GLY A 483 17.18 25.26 -7.39
CA GLY A 483 16.72 23.99 -6.82
C GLY A 483 17.18 22.74 -7.58
N ARG A 484 17.78 22.87 -8.77
CA ARG A 484 18.25 21.72 -9.56
C ARG A 484 19.49 21.09 -8.93
N VAL A 485 19.65 19.78 -9.05
CA VAL A 485 20.86 19.08 -8.60
C VAL A 485 22.08 19.49 -9.45
N ASN A 486 23.17 19.89 -8.78
CA ASN A 486 24.46 20.14 -9.42
C ASN A 486 25.28 18.85 -9.53
N LEU A 487 25.05 18.12 -10.64
CA LEU A 487 25.77 16.90 -10.99
C LEU A 487 27.28 17.11 -11.24
N THR A 488 27.73 18.34 -11.46
CA THR A 488 29.15 18.63 -11.72
C THR A 488 29.95 18.92 -10.45
N SER A 489 29.28 19.10 -9.32
CA SER A 489 29.91 19.29 -8.01
C SER A 489 30.76 18.07 -7.61
N ASP A 490 31.82 18.31 -6.84
CA ASP A 490 32.71 17.24 -6.37
C ASP A 490 31.97 16.21 -5.50
N ARG A 491 30.98 16.65 -4.71
CA ARG A 491 30.20 15.74 -3.87
C ARG A 491 29.31 14.82 -4.71
N ALA A 492 28.63 15.34 -5.73
CA ALA A 492 27.83 14.52 -6.65
C ALA A 492 28.69 13.51 -7.42
N LYS A 493 29.83 13.95 -7.96
CA LYS A 493 30.79 13.07 -8.65
C LYS A 493 31.30 11.95 -7.74
N ARG A 494 31.65 12.26 -6.48
CA ARG A 494 32.06 11.25 -5.50
C ARG A 494 30.96 10.26 -5.18
N MET A 495 29.70 10.72 -5.03
CA MET A 495 28.57 9.83 -4.78
C MET A 495 28.37 8.85 -5.95
N ILE A 496 28.31 9.36 -7.20
CA ILE A 496 28.17 8.50 -8.39
C ILE A 496 29.34 7.52 -8.51
N ALA A 497 30.57 7.99 -8.29
CA ALA A 497 31.76 7.15 -8.34
C ALA A 497 31.72 6.05 -7.26
N LEU A 498 31.31 6.37 -6.03
CA LEU A 498 31.18 5.40 -4.94
C LEU A 498 30.14 4.33 -5.26
N LEU A 499 28.94 4.74 -5.70
CA LEU A 499 27.87 3.82 -6.08
C LEU A 499 28.34 2.84 -7.16
N LYS A 500 29.04 3.35 -8.18
CA LYS A 500 29.64 2.52 -9.24
C LYS A 500 30.73 1.59 -8.69
N GLU A 501 31.71 2.13 -7.97
CA GLU A 501 32.89 1.37 -7.51
C GLU A 501 32.48 0.22 -6.58
N ARG A 502 31.50 0.46 -5.71
CA ARG A 502 30.97 -0.53 -4.77
C ARG A 502 29.81 -1.36 -5.32
N GLN A 503 29.38 -1.10 -6.56
CA GLN A 503 28.23 -1.75 -7.19
C GLN A 503 26.96 -1.66 -6.32
N ILE A 504 26.74 -0.52 -5.69
CA ILE A 504 25.53 -0.25 -4.92
C ILE A 504 24.35 -0.18 -5.88
N VAL A 505 23.33 -0.98 -5.62
CA VAL A 505 22.10 -0.97 -6.42
C VAL A 505 21.24 0.21 -5.98
N VAL A 506 20.81 1.00 -6.95
CA VAL A 506 19.84 2.08 -6.72
C VAL A 506 18.48 1.60 -7.19
N ASP A 507 17.49 1.74 -6.32
CA ASP A 507 16.08 1.49 -6.58
C ASP A 507 15.35 2.85 -6.46
N PRO A 508 15.22 3.62 -7.56
CA PRO A 508 14.75 5.02 -7.53
C PRO A 508 13.33 5.23 -7.00
N THR A 509 12.40 4.31 -7.28
CA THR A 509 10.96 4.44 -7.03
C THR A 509 10.40 5.79 -7.47
N ASP A 510 10.79 6.26 -8.65
CA ASP A 510 10.51 7.62 -9.11
C ASP A 510 9.03 7.81 -9.46
N SER A 511 8.33 6.76 -9.89
CA SER A 511 6.88 6.73 -10.12
C SER A 511 6.10 7.00 -8.84
N TRP A 512 6.52 6.41 -7.72
CA TRP A 512 5.95 6.74 -6.40
C TRP A 512 6.28 8.17 -5.99
N GLY A 513 7.51 8.63 -6.22
CA GLY A 513 7.89 10.02 -6.00
C GLY A 513 7.01 11.00 -6.78
N GLU A 514 6.78 10.73 -8.06
CA GLU A 514 5.89 11.48 -8.96
C GLU A 514 4.45 11.48 -8.42
N MET A 515 3.93 10.31 -8.09
CA MET A 515 2.57 10.11 -7.54
C MET A 515 2.37 10.77 -6.18
N ALA A 516 3.30 10.66 -5.24
CA ALA A 516 3.12 11.20 -3.89
C ALA A 516 3.26 12.73 -3.85
N SER A 517 4.05 13.30 -4.75
CA SER A 517 4.37 14.74 -4.76
C SER A 517 3.56 15.57 -5.74
N HIS A 518 2.73 14.96 -6.60
CA HIS A 518 1.96 15.70 -7.59
C HIS A 518 1.05 16.77 -6.95
N PRO A 519 0.87 17.95 -7.58
CA PRO A 519 -0.09 18.93 -7.09
C PRO A 519 -1.52 18.40 -7.13
N ARG A 520 -2.33 18.67 -6.10
CA ARG A 520 -3.76 18.25 -6.07
C ARG A 520 -4.62 18.75 -7.25
N GLY A 521 -4.15 19.76 -8.00
CA GLY A 521 -4.83 20.26 -9.20
C GLY A 521 -4.48 19.50 -10.48
N VAL A 522 -3.44 18.67 -10.45
CA VAL A 522 -3.02 17.82 -11.56
C VAL A 522 -3.68 16.46 -11.40
N SER A 523 -4.37 15.98 -12.43
CA SER A 523 -5.00 14.66 -12.37
C SER A 523 -3.94 13.56 -12.34
N ALA A 524 -4.00 12.65 -11.36
CA ALA A 524 -3.12 11.48 -11.31
C ALA A 524 -3.23 10.61 -12.57
N THR A 525 -4.41 10.53 -13.18
CA THR A 525 -4.64 9.82 -14.44
C THR A 525 -3.91 10.42 -15.65
N SER A 526 -3.33 11.63 -15.54
CA SER A 526 -2.59 12.25 -16.64
C SER A 526 -1.18 11.67 -16.83
N PHE A 527 -0.65 10.99 -15.82
CA PHE A 527 0.66 10.33 -15.87
C PHE A 527 0.59 8.86 -15.44
N GLU A 528 -0.47 8.43 -14.73
CA GLU A 528 -0.75 7.03 -14.40
C GLU A 528 -2.18 6.67 -14.87
N PRO A 529 -2.39 6.43 -16.18
CA PRO A 529 -3.72 6.23 -16.75
C PRO A 529 -4.42 4.97 -16.20
N GLY A 530 -3.68 3.99 -15.65
CA GLY A 530 -4.24 2.79 -15.02
C GLY A 530 -5.20 3.09 -13.86
N ILE A 531 -5.06 4.25 -13.21
CA ILE A 531 -5.96 4.71 -12.14
C ILE A 531 -7.42 4.78 -12.61
N ALA A 532 -7.66 5.11 -13.88
CA ALA A 532 -9.02 5.18 -14.43
C ALA A 532 -9.73 3.81 -14.48
N ALA A 533 -8.95 2.73 -14.59
CA ALA A 533 -9.44 1.35 -14.59
C ALA A 533 -9.50 0.72 -13.19
N ALA A 534 -8.91 1.37 -12.18
CA ALA A 534 -8.88 0.87 -10.81
C ALA A 534 -10.27 0.92 -10.16
N PRO A 535 -10.58 -0.02 -9.24
CA PRO A 535 -11.76 0.06 -8.39
C PRO A 535 -11.86 1.43 -7.69
N PHE A 536 -13.07 1.94 -7.52
CA PHE A 536 -13.32 3.31 -7.02
C PHE A 536 -12.50 3.69 -5.77
N THR A 537 -12.40 2.79 -4.79
CA THR A 537 -11.70 3.06 -3.53
C THR A 537 -10.19 3.16 -3.70
N LEU A 538 -9.60 2.42 -4.65
CA LEU A 538 -8.22 2.64 -5.07
C LEU A 538 -8.10 3.92 -5.88
N ARG A 539 -8.98 4.13 -6.87
CA ARG A 539 -8.96 5.31 -7.73
C ARG A 539 -8.95 6.59 -6.90
N TYR A 540 -9.90 6.72 -5.99
CA TYR A 540 -10.02 7.89 -5.12
C TYR A 540 -8.81 8.03 -4.19
N LYS A 541 -8.24 6.93 -3.66
CA LYS A 541 -6.98 7.02 -2.91
C LYS A 541 -5.95 7.79 -3.73
N TYR A 542 -5.65 7.35 -4.96
CA TYR A 542 -4.63 8.01 -5.77
C TYR A 542 -5.04 9.40 -6.28
N GLU A 543 -6.31 9.63 -6.59
CA GLU A 543 -6.82 10.98 -6.98
C GLU A 543 -6.82 11.98 -5.82
N SER A 544 -6.87 11.50 -4.58
CA SER A 544 -6.79 12.33 -3.37
C SER A 544 -5.39 12.42 -2.78
N LEU A 545 -4.43 11.62 -3.29
CA LEU A 545 -3.01 11.82 -3.06
C LEU A 545 -2.57 13.16 -3.68
N GLY A 546 -1.36 13.59 -3.33
CA GLY A 546 -0.79 14.80 -3.85
C GLY A 546 -0.60 15.89 -2.80
N ALA A 547 0.38 16.73 -3.08
CA ALA A 547 0.88 17.77 -2.20
C ALA A 547 0.23 19.13 -2.49
N GLN A 548 0.32 20.03 -1.51
CA GLN A 548 0.15 21.46 -1.74
C GLN A 548 1.43 21.98 -2.42
N ALA A 549 1.55 21.69 -3.71
CA ALA A 549 2.70 22.02 -4.54
C ALA A 549 2.28 22.84 -5.75
N GLU A 550 3.22 23.59 -6.31
CA GLU A 550 3.03 24.30 -7.58
C GLU A 550 3.45 23.37 -8.73
N GLU A 551 2.65 23.33 -9.80
CA GLU A 551 2.86 22.37 -10.89
C GLU A 551 4.21 22.54 -11.59
N LEU A 552 4.65 23.78 -11.83
CA LEU A 552 5.95 24.03 -12.45
C LEU A 552 7.09 23.53 -11.56
N ALA A 553 7.06 23.84 -10.26
CA ALA A 553 8.05 23.36 -9.31
C ALA A 553 8.10 21.81 -9.24
N TRP A 554 6.95 21.14 -9.24
CA TRP A 554 6.86 19.68 -9.27
C TRP A 554 7.46 19.11 -10.57
N ARG A 555 7.05 19.61 -11.74
CA ARG A 555 7.61 19.17 -13.04
C ARG A 555 9.13 19.37 -13.12
N LYS A 556 9.64 20.47 -12.55
CA LYS A 556 11.08 20.74 -12.46
C LYS A 556 11.79 19.72 -11.56
N GLN A 557 11.18 19.33 -10.45
CA GLN A 557 11.71 18.29 -9.58
C GLN A 557 11.74 16.93 -10.28
N THR A 558 10.66 16.51 -10.95
CA THR A 558 10.63 15.27 -11.74
C THR A 558 11.69 15.27 -12.84
N ALA A 559 11.85 16.39 -13.57
CA ALA A 559 12.92 16.51 -14.56
C ALA A 559 14.33 16.44 -13.93
N THR A 560 14.51 16.99 -12.72
CA THR A 560 15.76 16.88 -11.98
C THR A 560 16.04 15.44 -11.56
N ASN A 561 15.04 14.70 -11.09
CA ASN A 561 15.15 13.28 -10.78
C ASN A 561 15.60 12.48 -12.02
N GLY A 562 14.95 12.70 -13.16
CA GLY A 562 15.34 12.08 -14.44
C GLY A 562 16.79 12.39 -14.84
N GLN A 563 17.28 13.62 -14.64
CA GLN A 563 18.69 13.95 -14.89
C GLN A 563 19.66 13.16 -13.99
N VAL A 564 19.29 12.94 -12.72
CA VAL A 564 20.12 12.14 -11.80
C VAL A 564 20.09 10.67 -12.19
N ILE A 565 18.92 10.10 -12.48
CA ILE A 565 18.79 8.71 -12.95
C ILE A 565 19.62 8.49 -14.22
N GLY A 566 19.52 9.40 -15.20
CA GLY A 566 20.31 9.35 -16.42
C GLY A 566 21.82 9.41 -16.17
N ALA A 567 22.27 10.24 -15.22
CA ALA A 567 23.68 10.32 -14.84
C ALA A 567 24.19 9.06 -14.15
N LEU A 568 23.38 8.44 -13.28
CA LEU A 568 23.69 7.16 -12.63
C LEU A 568 23.81 6.05 -13.67
N TYR A 569 22.83 5.96 -14.58
CA TYR A 569 22.83 5.01 -15.69
C TYR A 569 24.06 5.17 -16.60
N ALA A 570 24.34 6.40 -17.05
CA ALA A 570 25.49 6.69 -17.91
C ALA A 570 26.84 6.35 -17.23
N ALA A 571 26.90 6.44 -15.90
CA ALA A 571 28.08 6.04 -15.13
C ALA A 571 28.23 4.52 -14.99
N GLY A 572 27.17 3.74 -15.24
CA GLY A 572 27.14 2.28 -15.03
C GLY A 572 26.84 1.89 -13.58
N VAL A 573 26.11 2.72 -12.84
CA VAL A 573 25.55 2.34 -11.54
C VAL A 573 24.41 1.33 -11.76
N PRO A 574 24.37 0.21 -11.03
CA PRO A 574 23.24 -0.73 -11.12
C PRO A 574 21.93 -0.04 -10.70
N ILE A 575 20.92 -0.09 -11.56
CA ILE A 575 19.57 0.43 -11.32
C ILE A 575 18.58 -0.72 -11.50
N VAL A 576 17.62 -0.83 -10.56
CA VAL A 576 16.49 -1.75 -10.67
C VAL A 576 15.18 -0.96 -10.65
N ALA A 577 14.17 -1.46 -11.37
CA ALA A 577 12.84 -0.85 -11.37
C ALA A 577 12.01 -1.35 -10.19
N GLY A 578 11.50 -0.42 -9.39
CA GLY A 578 10.56 -0.68 -8.32
C GLY A 578 9.55 0.45 -8.18
N SER A 579 8.30 0.15 -7.84
CA SER A 579 7.21 1.15 -7.82
C SER A 579 6.77 1.62 -6.43
N ASP A 580 7.34 1.06 -5.37
CA ASP A 580 6.97 1.30 -3.95
C ASP A 580 5.46 1.16 -3.69
N THR A 581 4.84 0.18 -4.35
CA THR A 581 3.39 -0.04 -4.27
C THR A 581 2.59 1.21 -4.68
N GLY A 582 2.95 1.78 -5.84
CA GLY A 582 2.11 2.72 -6.60
C GLY A 582 0.74 2.11 -6.91
N LEU A 583 0.20 2.26 -8.11
CA LEU A 583 -0.99 1.48 -8.46
C LEU A 583 -0.58 0.01 -8.66
N VAL A 584 -1.12 -0.91 -7.85
CA VAL A 584 -0.80 -2.34 -7.93
C VAL A 584 -1.06 -2.87 -9.34
N GLY A 585 -0.02 -3.44 -9.97
CA GLY A 585 -0.09 -3.95 -11.34
C GLY A 585 0.03 -2.89 -12.44
N TYR A 586 0.33 -1.63 -12.13
CA TYR A 586 0.50 -0.58 -13.15
C TYR A 586 1.72 0.33 -12.88
N GLY A 587 2.07 0.57 -11.61
CA GLY A 587 3.13 1.52 -11.25
C GLY A 587 4.53 1.17 -11.80
N LEU A 588 4.80 -0.11 -12.10
CA LEU A 588 6.07 -0.52 -12.71
C LEU A 588 6.21 -0.01 -14.15
N ASP A 589 5.12 0.02 -14.92
CA ASP A 589 5.14 0.51 -16.30
C ASP A 589 5.55 1.99 -16.31
N ARG A 590 4.97 2.78 -15.39
CA ARG A 590 5.34 4.19 -15.22
C ARG A 590 6.80 4.38 -14.79
N GLU A 591 7.33 3.51 -13.94
CA GLU A 591 8.75 3.53 -13.55
C GLU A 591 9.66 3.36 -14.79
N LEU A 592 9.32 2.42 -15.69
CA LEU A 592 10.07 2.18 -16.91
C LEU A 592 9.99 3.36 -17.89
N GLU A 593 8.82 3.98 -18.04
CA GLU A 593 8.64 5.20 -18.85
C GLU A 593 9.53 6.35 -18.34
N LEU A 594 9.61 6.53 -17.02
CA LEU A 594 10.47 7.55 -16.39
C LEU A 594 11.95 7.27 -16.65
N TYR A 595 12.37 6.01 -16.71
CA TYR A 595 13.76 5.67 -17.07
C TYR A 595 14.07 5.95 -18.53
N VAL A 596 13.13 5.72 -19.45
CA VAL A 596 13.27 6.14 -20.85
C VAL A 596 13.36 7.66 -20.94
N ALA A 597 12.49 8.38 -20.22
CA ALA A 597 12.53 9.85 -20.16
C ALA A 597 13.84 10.38 -19.54
N ALA A 598 14.47 9.62 -18.65
CA ALA A 598 15.78 9.91 -18.07
C ALA A 598 16.96 9.64 -19.03
N GLY A 599 16.70 9.08 -20.22
CA GLY A 599 17.70 8.86 -21.28
C GLY A 599 18.16 7.41 -21.44
N MET A 600 17.51 6.44 -20.77
CA MET A 600 17.71 5.02 -21.10
C MET A 600 17.05 4.69 -22.44
N THR A 601 17.59 3.71 -23.16
CA THR A 601 16.84 3.10 -24.28
C THR A 601 15.70 2.25 -23.71
N PRO A 602 14.61 2.00 -24.46
CA PRO A 602 13.55 1.09 -24.00
C PRO A 602 14.06 -0.31 -23.61
N ILE A 603 15.02 -0.87 -24.36
CA ILE A 603 15.68 -2.13 -23.98
C ILE A 603 16.36 -2.00 -22.61
N ALA A 604 17.12 -0.94 -22.38
CA ALA A 604 17.84 -0.75 -21.12
C ALA A 604 16.88 -0.57 -19.94
N ALA A 605 15.78 0.15 -20.12
CA ALA A 605 14.72 0.26 -19.12
C ALA A 605 14.13 -1.12 -18.79
N ILE A 606 13.72 -1.90 -19.80
CA ILE A 606 13.21 -3.28 -19.62
C ILE A 606 14.22 -4.15 -18.88
N GLN A 607 15.53 -3.98 -19.11
CA GLN A 607 16.57 -4.73 -18.40
C GLN A 607 16.60 -4.44 -16.89
N THR A 608 16.24 -3.23 -16.46
CA THR A 608 16.15 -2.90 -15.02
C THR A 608 15.05 -3.69 -14.29
N ALA A 609 14.00 -4.12 -15.02
CA ALA A 609 12.90 -4.95 -14.54
C ALA A 609 13.00 -6.43 -14.99
N THR A 610 14.15 -6.87 -15.51
CA THR A 610 14.33 -8.28 -15.92
C THR A 610 15.71 -8.79 -15.49
N LEU A 611 16.68 -8.87 -16.40
CA LEU A 611 17.99 -9.44 -16.11
C LEU A 611 18.79 -8.62 -15.09
N GLY A 612 18.63 -7.29 -15.08
CA GLY A 612 19.24 -6.40 -14.10
C GLY A 612 18.76 -6.67 -12.68
N ALA A 613 17.43 -6.79 -12.50
CA ALA A 613 16.82 -7.17 -11.23
C ALA A 613 17.25 -8.57 -10.78
N ALA A 614 17.26 -9.56 -11.68
CA ALA A 614 17.71 -10.90 -11.37
C ALA A 614 19.19 -10.92 -10.94
N ARG A 615 20.07 -10.13 -11.57
CA ARG A 615 21.48 -9.97 -11.18
C ARG A 615 21.63 -9.32 -9.81
N ALA A 616 20.86 -8.26 -9.53
CA ALA A 616 20.86 -7.58 -8.23
C ALA A 616 20.51 -8.55 -7.07
N MET A 617 19.68 -9.56 -7.35
CA MET A 617 19.29 -10.60 -6.40
C MET A 617 20.10 -11.90 -6.51
N LYS A 618 21.11 -11.96 -7.38
CA LYS A 618 21.94 -13.16 -7.65
C LYS A 618 21.13 -14.38 -8.13
N LEU A 619 20.05 -14.14 -8.88
CA LEU A 619 19.11 -15.13 -9.44
C LEU A 619 19.14 -15.18 -10.98
N ASP A 620 20.10 -14.50 -11.61
CA ASP A 620 20.27 -14.39 -13.06
C ASP A 620 20.60 -15.71 -13.75
N LYS A 621 21.02 -16.74 -13.01
CA LYS A 621 21.18 -18.11 -13.54
C LYS A 621 19.85 -18.85 -13.70
N ASP A 622 18.80 -18.43 -13.01
CA ASP A 622 17.50 -19.12 -13.00
C ASP A 622 16.41 -18.36 -13.75
N SER A 623 16.45 -17.02 -13.79
CA SER A 623 15.41 -16.18 -14.43
C SER A 623 15.98 -14.83 -14.91
N GLY A 624 15.14 -13.95 -15.43
CA GLY A 624 15.47 -12.60 -15.90
C GLY A 624 15.80 -12.49 -17.40
N SER A 625 15.88 -13.60 -18.13
CA SER A 625 16.07 -13.61 -19.59
C SER A 625 15.50 -14.88 -20.23
N VAL A 626 15.22 -14.82 -21.54
CA VAL A 626 14.73 -15.96 -22.32
C VAL A 626 15.91 -16.78 -22.85
N GLU A 627 16.50 -17.59 -21.99
CA GLU A 627 17.65 -18.45 -22.31
C GLU A 627 17.38 -19.91 -21.92
N VAL A 628 17.98 -20.85 -22.66
CA VAL A 628 17.82 -22.30 -22.38
C VAL A 628 18.28 -22.63 -20.95
N GLY A 629 17.46 -23.41 -20.25
CA GLY A 629 17.68 -23.84 -18.86
C GLY A 629 17.09 -22.89 -17.80
N LYS A 630 16.75 -21.66 -18.16
CA LYS A 630 16.06 -20.72 -17.25
C LYS A 630 14.57 -21.07 -17.12
N ARG A 631 13.94 -20.55 -16.06
CA ARG A 631 12.49 -20.62 -15.87
C ARG A 631 11.78 -19.94 -17.03
N ALA A 632 10.67 -20.53 -17.44
CA ALA A 632 9.76 -19.96 -18.43
C ALA A 632 8.85 -18.90 -17.78
N ASP A 633 9.45 -17.94 -17.07
CA ASP A 633 8.78 -16.73 -16.61
C ASP A 633 8.72 -15.79 -17.82
N LEU A 634 7.59 -15.78 -18.53
CA LEU A 634 7.44 -15.14 -19.83
C LEU A 634 6.15 -14.31 -19.89
N ILE A 635 6.18 -13.22 -20.64
CA ILE A 635 5.00 -12.39 -20.92
C ILE A 635 4.85 -12.15 -22.41
N LEU A 636 3.60 -12.03 -22.85
CA LEU A 636 3.24 -11.59 -24.20
C LEU A 636 2.53 -10.25 -24.08
N VAL A 637 3.02 -9.26 -24.82
CA VAL A 637 2.41 -7.93 -24.92
C VAL A 637 2.02 -7.65 -26.35
N ASP A 638 0.90 -6.97 -26.53
CA ASP A 638 0.47 -6.54 -27.86
C ASP A 638 1.39 -5.41 -28.38
N GLY A 639 1.81 -5.50 -29.64
CA GLY A 639 2.64 -4.47 -30.26
C GLY A 639 4.14 -4.60 -29.96
N ASN A 640 4.86 -3.47 -29.93
CA ASN A 640 6.32 -3.41 -29.79
C ASN A 640 6.75 -2.41 -28.70
N PRO A 641 7.08 -2.86 -27.47
CA PRO A 641 7.43 -1.96 -26.36
C PRO A 641 8.73 -1.17 -26.59
N LEU A 642 9.44 -1.37 -27.70
CA LEU A 642 10.61 -0.58 -28.07
C LEU A 642 10.27 0.72 -28.81
N THR A 643 9.01 0.90 -29.21
CA THR A 643 8.55 2.05 -30.00
C THR A 643 7.39 2.80 -29.39
N ASN A 644 6.71 2.21 -28.41
CA ASN A 644 5.52 2.77 -27.79
C ASN A 644 5.35 2.21 -26.38
#